data_AF-A0A178UB37-F1
#
_entry.id   AF-A0A178UB37-F1
#
_cell.length_a   1.000
_cell.length_b   1.000
_cell.length_c   1.000
_cell.angle_alpha   90.00
_cell.angle_beta   90.00
_cell.angle_gamma   90.00
#
_symmetry.space_group_name_H-M   'P 1'
#
loop_
_entity.id
_entity.type
_entity.pdbx_description
1 polymer ?
#
loop_
_entity_poly.entity_id
_entity_poly.type
_entity_poly.pdbx_seq_one_letter_code
_entity_poly.pdbx_strand_id
1 'polypeptide(L)'
;MDAERSSLCNFFVNFLMEENYLLTAFELLHELLDDGRDAQAIRLKEFFSDPSRFPPDQISRYNSIRVADPQSLLEEKEALAEKLAISEYEFRLAQEDIARLKTEGQKKSVPSIDKSEEMDSDEFGGNRPEIQRKKKDFSFTDIGPLKNNERRDLNCAVKEYLLLAGYRLTAMTFYEEVTDQNLDVWQDSPAHVPDALRYYYYQYLSSTSEAAEEKIAMLQENESLKKEIERLSKEKDGLLKSKENFEEQIGAFNKSTESLQKDLRDREKQVQSLKQSSEHQRRNLNDCRAEITSLKMHIEGSRAGQYVSLNEGDPVKLQSKEVEEQISTLSEEVVNPTVEKDGGLISKVSISAEKGHIQTEGDMVVEEVKNIIADQREVAGEAGNISYANNGTLENQKEVSNYLLSPSNGNFSPRDLGSILKVDPGIGRDSNSKSDNANGEAASEEMGLGTIQILADALPNIVPYVLINHREELLPLMMCAIERHPVSSTRDSLTHTLFNLIKRPDEQQRRIIMDACVSLSRNVGEMRTETELLPQCWEQINHTYEERRLLVAQSCGELAEYVRPEIRDSLILSIVQQLIEDSATVVREAAAHNLALLLPLFPNTDKYFKVEEMMFQLICDPSGLVVETTLKELLPAVIKWGNRLDHILRGLLSHTLSSAQHCPPLSGVEGSLESHLRVLGERERWNIDVLLRMLMELLPAIHQKAMTTCPFSSISKSEESAFSVSLLEIYAEGRSEWPMFEWMHVDCFANLLQLACMLPQKEDHLRNRITKFLLAVSERFGSSYLTHIELPVFLVAAGDDEADLRFLPSAIHPRIKGLKPRTAVANRLATLCILPLLLAGVLGAPSKREELTIFLRQLLVESKTKENQSSKHNNEVLDAVRFLCTFEVHHNMIFGILWEMVVDSTAELKINAAKLLKTIVPYIDAKVASANVLPALITLGSDQNLNVKYASIDAFGSVAQHFKVDMIVDKILVQMDAFMEDGSHEAIIAVIRALLVAIPHTTERLRDYLLSKILQLSASPSSSTDVNRRRERANAFCEAIRALDATDLSQTSVKEYLLPAIQNLLKDPDALDPAHKEALEIIMKERSGGTFEAISKAMGAHLGIASSVTSLFGEGGLLGKKEATESTAPGSPTGQGPESPKVVAAASEDTRFRRIMRGNFTEMLRSKAKTQDETQPQNH
;
A
#
# COMPACT_ATOMS: atom_id res chain seq x y z
N MET A 1 7.62 -8.61 24.07
CA MET A 1 7.31 -7.17 23.92
C MET A 1 6.94 -6.48 25.23
N ASP A 2 5.72 -6.57 25.78
CA ASP A 2 5.32 -5.64 26.88
C ASP A 2 6.14 -5.77 28.17
N ALA A 3 6.62 -6.96 28.52
CA ALA A 3 7.53 -7.14 29.66
C ALA A 3 8.86 -6.36 29.48
N GLU A 4 9.42 -6.36 28.27
CA GLU A 4 10.67 -5.68 27.93
C GLU A 4 10.47 -4.17 27.79
N ARG A 5 9.36 -3.73 27.17
CA ARG A 5 8.98 -2.32 27.14
C ARG A 5 8.74 -1.77 28.56
N SER A 6 8.16 -2.59 29.44
CA SER A 6 7.94 -2.22 30.84
C SER A 6 9.26 -2.15 31.63
N SER A 7 10.21 -3.06 31.42
CA SER A 7 11.53 -2.96 32.07
C SER A 7 12.32 -1.75 31.57
N LEU A 8 12.32 -1.49 30.26
CA LEU A 8 13.01 -0.35 29.64
C LEU A 8 12.40 0.99 30.08
N CYS A 9 11.07 1.08 30.15
CA CYS A 9 10.36 2.24 30.72
C CYS A 9 10.74 2.47 32.19
N ASN A 10 10.87 1.41 33.00
CA ASN A 10 11.31 1.54 34.39
C ASN A 10 12.77 2.03 34.52
N PHE A 11 13.68 1.62 33.63
CA PHE A 11 15.03 2.21 33.58
C PHE A 11 14.98 3.70 33.24
N PHE A 12 14.14 4.08 32.27
CA PHE A 12 14.00 5.47 31.86
C PHE A 12 13.41 6.37 32.96
N VAL A 13 12.39 5.89 33.69
CA VAL A 13 11.82 6.55 34.86
C VAL A 13 12.87 6.79 35.95
N ASN A 14 13.80 5.84 36.17
CA ASN A 14 14.89 6.03 37.12
C ASN A 14 15.88 7.10 36.62
N PHE A 15 16.28 7.06 35.34
CA PHE A 15 17.20 8.04 34.74
C PHE A 15 16.68 9.48 34.88
N LEU A 16 15.40 9.73 34.59
CA LEU A 16 14.81 11.07 34.75
C LEU A 16 14.81 11.55 36.21
N MET A 17 14.58 10.66 37.18
CA MET A 17 14.63 11.01 38.61
C MET A 17 16.07 11.16 39.14
N GLU A 18 17.04 10.46 38.58
CA GLU A 18 18.45 10.48 39.01
C GLU A 18 19.21 11.69 38.44
N GLU A 19 19.01 12.04 37.17
CA GLU A 19 19.56 13.27 36.56
C GLU A 19 18.66 14.51 36.80
N ASN A 20 17.56 14.37 37.56
CA ASN A 20 16.67 15.44 38.02
C ASN A 20 15.94 16.22 36.89
N TYR A 21 15.51 15.52 35.84
CA TYR A 21 14.63 16.03 34.78
C TYR A 21 13.16 15.99 35.23
N LEU A 22 12.81 16.88 36.15
CA LEU A 22 11.55 16.83 36.90
C LEU A 22 10.32 17.26 36.08
N LEU A 23 10.47 18.14 35.10
CA LEU A 23 9.37 18.50 34.21
C LEU A 23 9.06 17.35 33.25
N THR A 24 10.09 16.77 32.64
CA THR A 24 9.99 15.59 31.78
C THR A 24 9.35 14.41 32.53
N ALA A 25 9.77 14.17 33.77
CA ALA A 25 9.20 13.11 34.62
C ALA A 25 7.72 13.36 34.98
N PHE A 26 7.28 14.62 35.02
CA PHE A 26 5.88 14.98 35.28
C PHE A 26 5.01 14.84 34.03
N GLU A 27 5.51 15.22 32.86
CA GLU A 27 4.80 15.04 31.59
C GLU A 27 4.68 13.55 31.22
N LEU A 28 5.74 12.76 31.46
CA LEU A 28 5.71 11.29 31.31
C LEU A 28 4.70 10.62 32.25
N LEU A 29 4.50 11.15 33.46
CA LEU A 29 3.45 10.68 34.36
C LEU A 29 2.05 10.91 33.76
N HIS A 30 1.84 12.02 33.06
CA HIS A 30 0.58 12.30 32.36
C HIS A 30 0.40 11.42 31.11
N GLU A 31 1.38 11.33 30.20
CA GLU A 31 1.27 10.44 29.02
C GLU A 31 1.10 8.96 29.44
N LEU A 32 1.77 8.48 30.49
CA LEU A 32 1.57 7.10 31.01
C LEU A 32 0.19 6.88 31.66
N LEU A 33 -0.44 7.94 32.19
CA LEU A 33 -1.77 7.88 32.80
C LEU A 33 -2.87 7.86 31.74
N ASP A 34 -2.76 8.72 30.72
CA ASP A 34 -3.74 8.83 29.65
C ASP A 34 -3.68 7.60 28.71
N ASP A 35 -2.50 7.01 28.53
CA ASP A 35 -2.33 5.68 27.91
C ASP A 35 -2.81 4.50 28.78
N GLY A 36 -3.27 4.75 30.00
CA GLY A 36 -3.76 3.72 30.93
C GLY A 36 -2.68 2.78 31.50
N ARG A 37 -1.38 3.10 31.34
CA ARG A 37 -0.26 2.28 31.84
C ARG A 37 0.04 2.55 33.32
N ASP A 38 -1.01 2.45 34.14
CA ASP A 38 -1.02 2.69 35.58
C ASP A 38 0.14 2.04 36.35
N ALA A 39 0.53 0.82 35.95
CA ALA A 39 1.58 0.02 36.58
C ALA A 39 3.01 0.59 36.37
N GLN A 40 3.25 1.28 35.25
CA GLN A 40 4.52 1.98 34.97
C GLN A 40 4.53 3.35 35.66
N ALA A 41 3.36 4.00 35.76
CA ALA A 41 3.20 5.28 36.42
C ALA A 41 3.38 5.25 37.95
N ILE A 42 3.28 4.09 38.63
CA ILE A 42 3.31 3.98 40.11
C ILE A 42 4.47 4.75 40.74
N ARG A 43 5.70 4.56 40.23
CA ARG A 43 6.90 5.15 40.83
C ARG A 43 6.95 6.67 40.73
N LEU A 44 6.45 7.21 39.60
CA LEU A 44 6.29 8.66 39.41
C LEU A 44 5.15 9.21 40.27
N LYS A 45 4.02 8.50 40.38
CA LYS A 45 2.91 8.86 41.27
C LYS A 45 3.39 8.98 42.72
N GLU A 46 4.14 8.00 43.22
CA GLU A 46 4.70 8.03 44.58
C GLU A 46 5.66 9.21 44.77
N PHE A 47 6.56 9.45 43.80
CA PHE A 47 7.52 10.56 43.85
C PHE A 47 6.84 11.94 43.91
N PHE A 48 5.85 12.20 43.04
CA PHE A 48 5.13 13.47 43.02
C PHE A 48 4.04 13.59 44.10
N SER A 49 3.67 12.50 44.77
CA SER A 49 2.74 12.52 45.91
C SER A 49 3.41 12.79 47.26
N ASP A 50 4.75 12.82 47.35
CA ASP A 50 5.50 13.05 48.59
C ASP A 50 5.26 14.49 49.13
N PRO A 51 4.51 14.67 50.24
CA PRO A 51 4.18 16.01 50.76
C PRO A 51 5.39 16.73 51.37
N SER A 52 6.50 16.01 51.60
CA SER A 52 7.75 16.61 52.09
C SER A 52 8.56 17.26 50.96
N ARG A 53 8.37 16.82 49.71
CA ARG A 53 9.00 17.39 48.50
C ARG A 53 8.13 18.45 47.83
N PHE A 54 6.81 18.24 47.81
CA PHE A 54 5.85 19.11 47.11
C PHE A 54 4.76 19.62 48.07
N PRO A 55 5.02 20.69 48.86
CA PRO A 55 4.08 21.14 49.89
C PRO A 55 2.77 21.69 49.30
N PRO A 56 1.59 21.19 49.71
CA PRO A 56 0.30 21.63 49.15
C PRO A 56 0.00 23.11 49.43
N ASP A 57 0.53 23.66 50.52
CA ASP A 57 0.46 25.09 50.89
C ASP A 57 1.18 26.02 49.91
N GLN A 58 2.09 25.51 49.07
CA GLN A 58 2.72 26.30 48.00
C GLN A 58 1.91 26.21 46.71
N ILE A 59 1.51 25.00 46.30
CA ILE A 59 0.72 24.76 45.08
C ILE A 59 -0.60 25.56 45.13
N SER A 60 -1.33 25.46 46.25
CA SER A 60 -2.60 26.17 46.46
C SER A 60 -2.50 27.71 46.41
N ARG A 61 -1.36 28.30 46.80
CA ARG A 61 -1.14 29.77 46.69
C ARG A 61 -0.99 30.24 45.25
N TYR A 62 -0.39 29.43 44.39
CA TYR A 62 -0.21 29.78 42.97
C TYR A 62 -1.49 29.65 42.14
N ASN A 63 -2.46 28.86 42.59
CA ASN A 63 -3.77 28.67 41.93
C ASN A 63 -4.74 29.84 42.13
N SER A 64 -4.31 30.95 42.74
CA SER A 64 -5.12 32.17 42.96
C SER A 64 -4.98 33.22 41.85
N ILE A 65 -4.12 32.98 40.85
CA ILE A 65 -4.01 33.82 39.65
C ILE A 65 -5.05 33.33 38.63
N ARG A 66 -5.80 34.27 38.04
CA ARG A 66 -7.03 33.98 37.27
C ARG A 66 -6.75 33.20 35.97
N VAL A 67 -7.80 32.47 35.56
CA VAL A 67 -8.05 32.02 34.17
C VAL A 67 -7.64 33.09 33.17
N ALA A 68 -6.82 32.72 32.18
CA ALA A 68 -6.41 33.61 31.11
C ALA A 68 -7.59 33.96 30.20
N ASP A 69 -7.66 35.21 29.76
CA ASP A 69 -8.59 35.67 28.73
C ASP A 69 -8.22 34.98 27.40
N PRO A 70 -9.17 34.40 26.64
CA PRO A 70 -8.87 33.82 25.31
C PRO A 70 -8.16 34.79 24.36
N GLN A 71 -8.30 36.11 24.52
CA GLN A 71 -7.54 37.10 23.75
C GLN A 71 -6.02 37.01 24.03
N SER A 72 -5.63 36.79 25.29
CA SER A 72 -4.21 36.66 25.69
C SER A 72 -3.58 35.37 25.17
N LEU A 73 -4.37 34.30 25.01
CA LEU A 73 -3.89 33.03 24.42
C LEU A 73 -3.72 33.12 22.90
N LEU A 74 -4.49 33.99 22.24
CA LEU A 74 -4.29 34.30 20.82
C LEU A 74 -2.99 35.09 20.62
N GLU A 75 -2.76 36.14 21.42
CA GLU A 75 -1.53 36.95 21.40
C GLU A 75 -0.28 36.10 21.74
N GLU A 76 -0.34 35.20 22.72
CA GLU A 76 0.78 34.30 23.05
C GLU A 76 1.05 33.25 21.96
N LYS A 77 0.00 32.80 21.24
CA LYS A 77 0.14 31.94 20.06
C LYS A 77 0.77 32.67 18.87
N GLU A 78 0.36 33.92 18.62
CA GLU A 78 0.90 34.75 17.53
C GLU A 78 2.39 35.07 17.80
N ALA A 79 2.76 35.42 19.03
CA ALA A 79 4.15 35.63 19.44
C ALA A 79 5.01 34.35 19.40
N LEU A 80 4.41 33.17 19.53
CA LEU A 80 5.12 31.89 19.32
C LEU A 80 5.32 31.57 17.83
N ALA A 81 4.33 31.89 16.98
CA ALA A 81 4.48 31.75 15.53
C ALA A 81 5.55 32.70 14.96
N GLU A 82 5.60 33.94 15.45
CA GLU A 82 6.64 34.92 15.11
C GLU A 82 8.04 34.42 15.50
N LYS A 83 8.21 33.89 16.71
CA LYS A 83 9.48 33.28 17.16
C LYS A 83 9.90 32.07 16.33
N LEU A 84 8.96 31.23 15.93
CA LEU A 84 9.24 30.07 15.07
C LEU A 84 9.73 30.52 13.69
N ALA A 85 9.08 31.52 13.08
CA ALA A 85 9.52 32.11 11.82
C ALA A 85 10.92 32.76 11.90
N ILE A 86 11.27 33.37 13.05
CA ILE A 86 12.62 33.90 13.31
C ILE A 86 13.65 32.76 13.38
N SER A 87 13.36 31.68 14.11
CA SER A 87 14.25 30.51 14.16
C SER A 87 14.42 29.81 12.81
N GLU A 88 13.37 29.70 12.00
CA GLU A 88 13.45 29.17 10.63
C GLU A 88 14.28 30.07 9.70
N TYR A 89 14.26 31.40 9.90
CA TYR A 89 15.11 32.35 9.18
C TYR A 89 16.59 32.22 9.57
N GLU A 90 16.90 32.15 10.88
CA GLU A 90 18.27 31.95 11.37
C GLU A 90 18.86 30.60 10.92
N PHE A 91 18.05 29.54 10.90
CA PHE A 91 18.46 28.23 10.38
C PHE A 91 18.77 28.27 8.87
N ARG A 92 17.96 28.99 8.07
CA ARG A 92 18.22 29.22 6.64
C ARG A 92 19.55 29.93 6.41
N LEU A 93 19.81 30.98 7.19
CA LEU A 93 21.04 31.77 7.11
C LEU A 93 22.27 30.90 7.44
N ALA A 94 22.18 30.07 8.49
CA ALA A 94 23.24 29.13 8.85
C ALA A 94 23.52 28.09 7.76
N GLN A 95 22.49 27.61 7.05
CA GLN A 95 22.68 26.71 5.89
C GLN A 95 23.36 27.43 4.71
N GLU A 96 23.01 28.69 4.42
CA GLU A 96 23.66 29.45 3.33
C GLU A 96 25.14 29.70 3.62
N ASP A 97 25.52 30.02 4.87
CA ASP A 97 26.92 30.17 5.26
C ASP A 97 27.70 28.85 5.17
N ILE A 98 27.09 27.72 5.55
CA ILE A 98 27.68 26.38 5.34
C ILE A 98 27.88 26.09 3.84
N ALA A 99 26.95 26.53 2.98
CA ALA A 99 27.10 26.40 1.53
C ALA A 99 28.23 27.31 0.99
N ARG A 100 28.32 28.57 1.43
CA ARG A 100 29.41 29.49 1.07
C ARG A 100 30.76 28.90 1.43
N LEU A 101 30.94 28.44 2.68
CA LEU A 101 32.18 27.83 3.17
C LEU A 101 32.57 26.57 2.35
N LYS A 102 31.61 25.74 1.94
CA LYS A 102 31.87 24.61 1.04
C LYS A 102 32.38 25.06 -0.34
N THR A 103 31.75 26.07 -0.95
CA THR A 103 32.19 26.59 -2.27
C THR A 103 33.56 27.29 -2.20
N GLU A 104 33.88 27.95 -1.10
CA GLU A 104 35.19 28.59 -0.89
C GLU A 104 36.30 27.58 -0.57
N GLY A 105 35.96 26.45 0.04
CA GLY A 105 36.83 25.28 0.13
C GLY A 105 37.17 24.70 -1.25
N GLN A 106 36.17 24.47 -2.11
CA GLN A 106 36.36 23.92 -3.45
C GLN A 106 37.17 24.84 -4.39
N LYS A 107 37.08 26.17 -4.21
CA LYS A 107 37.89 27.14 -4.98
C LYS A 107 39.41 27.09 -4.71
N LYS A 108 39.86 26.33 -3.70
CA LYS A 108 41.29 26.25 -3.31
C LYS A 108 42.05 25.03 -3.86
N SER A 109 41.44 24.20 -4.71
CA SER A 109 42.06 22.96 -5.21
C SER A 109 41.99 22.78 -6.74
N VAL A 110 42.99 23.29 -7.47
CA VAL A 110 43.43 22.81 -8.79
C VAL A 110 44.89 23.30 -9.03
N PRO A 111 45.76 22.55 -9.76
CA PRO A 111 47.19 22.51 -9.42
C PRO A 111 48.15 23.22 -10.39
N SER A 112 49.43 23.29 -10.01
CA SER A 112 50.58 23.51 -10.90
C SER A 112 51.72 22.53 -10.58
N ILE A 113 52.61 22.31 -11.56
CA ILE A 113 53.65 21.26 -11.57
C ILE A 113 54.98 21.91 -11.95
N ASP A 114 56.08 21.62 -11.22
CA ASP A 114 57.32 21.18 -11.89
C ASP A 114 58.46 20.66 -10.98
N LYS A 115 59.09 19.58 -11.47
CA LYS A 115 60.52 19.18 -11.40
C LYS A 115 61.22 18.82 -10.06
N SER A 116 62.32 18.10 -10.26
CA SER A 116 63.01 17.18 -9.34
C SER A 116 64.49 17.03 -9.72
N GLU A 117 65.36 16.82 -8.73
CA GLU A 117 66.68 16.15 -8.79
C GLU A 117 66.76 15.38 -7.44
N GLU A 118 66.89 14.04 -7.37
CA GLU A 118 68.07 13.19 -7.64
C GLU A 118 69.25 13.51 -6.70
N MET A 119 69.86 12.59 -5.93
CA MET A 119 69.80 11.11 -5.77
C MET A 119 69.79 10.76 -4.24
N ASP A 120 69.60 9.53 -3.73
CA ASP A 120 70.34 8.30 -4.05
C ASP A 120 69.68 6.98 -3.54
N SER A 121 70.00 5.87 -4.22
CA SER A 121 69.86 4.41 -3.91
C SER A 121 68.70 3.84 -3.06
N ASP A 122 68.02 2.81 -3.62
CA ASP A 122 67.07 1.90 -2.94
C ASP A 122 67.69 0.96 -1.90
N GLU A 123 66.95 0.70 -0.80
CA GLU A 123 66.73 -0.69 -0.30
C GLU A 123 65.47 -0.75 0.58
N PHE A 124 64.32 -1.19 0.04
CA PHE A 124 63.04 -1.23 0.79
C PHE A 124 62.52 -2.66 1.03
N GLY A 125 63.26 -3.40 1.88
CA GLY A 125 62.71 -4.59 2.55
C GLY A 125 61.58 -4.19 3.51
N GLY A 126 60.42 -4.85 3.40
CA GLY A 126 59.19 -4.33 4.02
C GLY A 126 59.13 -4.46 5.55
N ASN A 127 58.53 -3.45 6.19
CA ASN A 127 57.73 -3.64 7.41
C ASN A 127 56.69 -2.53 7.58
N ARG A 128 55.41 -2.91 7.72
CA ARG A 128 54.33 -1.98 8.11
C ARG A 128 54.37 -1.86 9.64
N PRO A 129 54.51 -0.68 10.25
CA PRO A 129 54.65 -0.56 11.69
C PRO A 129 53.37 -1.04 12.41
N GLU A 130 53.53 -2.04 13.28
CA GLU A 130 52.47 -2.49 14.17
C GLU A 130 52.10 -1.38 15.16
N ILE A 131 50.87 -0.88 15.10
CA ILE A 131 50.30 -0.17 16.25
C ILE A 131 49.92 -1.24 17.29
N GLN A 132 50.88 -1.53 18.17
CA GLN A 132 50.73 -2.47 19.28
C GLN A 132 49.61 -2.01 20.24
N ARG A 133 48.37 -2.46 19.99
CA ARG A 133 47.30 -2.46 20.99
C ARG A 133 47.66 -3.46 22.09
N LYS A 134 48.51 -3.02 23.01
CA LYS A 134 48.80 -3.74 24.26
C LYS A 134 47.47 -4.08 24.94
N LYS A 135 47.26 -5.36 25.26
CA LYS A 135 46.24 -5.75 26.22
C LYS A 135 46.50 -4.99 27.52
N LYS A 136 45.54 -4.17 27.92
CA LYS A 136 45.29 -3.79 29.30
C LYS A 136 43.86 -4.21 29.57
N ASP A 137 43.68 -5.14 30.48
CA ASP A 137 42.36 -5.51 30.97
C ASP A 137 41.90 -4.36 31.89
N PHE A 138 40.87 -3.64 31.47
CA PHE A 138 40.27 -2.53 32.23
C PHE A 138 38.97 -3.02 32.86
N SER A 139 38.84 -2.85 34.17
CA SER A 139 37.59 -3.15 34.88
C SER A 139 36.58 -2.01 34.70
N PHE A 140 35.30 -2.32 34.90
CA PHE A 140 34.17 -1.39 34.71
C PHE A 140 34.27 -0.08 35.52
N THR A 141 35.11 -0.06 36.57
CA THR A 141 35.30 1.07 37.48
C THR A 141 36.15 2.24 36.94
N ASP A 142 36.87 2.07 35.82
CA ASP A 142 37.74 3.11 35.25
C ASP A 142 37.02 4.11 34.33
N ILE A 143 35.70 4.00 34.18
CA ILE A 143 34.88 4.99 33.46
C ILE A 143 34.58 6.16 34.41
N GLY A 144 35.31 7.27 34.22
CA GLY A 144 35.04 8.53 34.92
C GLY A 144 33.70 9.18 34.52
N PRO A 145 33.28 10.26 35.20
CA PRO A 145 31.99 10.91 34.94
C PRO A 145 31.85 11.39 33.49
N LEU A 146 30.63 11.27 32.95
CA LEU A 146 30.28 11.64 31.57
C LEU A 146 30.74 13.06 31.23
N LYS A 147 31.49 13.21 30.14
CA LYS A 147 31.85 14.53 29.59
C LYS A 147 30.62 15.13 28.89
N ASN A 148 30.59 16.46 28.76
CA ASN A 148 29.42 17.17 28.22
C ASN A 148 28.99 16.67 26.82
N ASN A 149 29.94 16.28 25.96
CA ASN A 149 29.65 15.70 24.64
C ASN A 149 29.02 14.30 24.77
N GLU A 150 29.52 13.47 25.69
CA GLU A 150 29.03 12.11 25.95
C GLU A 150 27.60 12.15 26.53
N ARG A 151 27.32 13.11 27.43
CA ARG A 151 25.96 13.38 27.93
C ARG A 151 25.03 13.89 26.82
N ARG A 152 25.49 14.77 25.92
CA ARG A 152 24.67 15.24 24.79
C ARG A 152 24.29 14.09 23.85
N ASP A 153 25.26 13.28 23.44
CA ASP A 153 25.01 12.19 22.51
C ASP A 153 24.05 11.14 23.12
N LEU A 154 24.07 10.96 24.45
CA LEU A 154 23.08 10.18 25.20
C LEU A 154 21.69 10.86 25.25
N ASN A 155 21.62 12.17 25.50
CA ASN A 155 20.36 12.93 25.52
C ASN A 155 19.67 12.93 24.14
N CYS A 156 20.42 12.98 23.04
CA CYS A 156 19.86 12.79 21.70
C CYS A 156 19.22 11.40 21.54
N ALA A 157 19.90 10.33 21.98
CA ALA A 157 19.35 8.97 21.93
C ALA A 157 18.09 8.79 22.80
N VAL A 158 18.01 9.49 23.94
CA VAL A 158 16.81 9.56 24.80
C VAL A 158 15.64 10.24 24.09
N LYS A 159 15.87 11.39 23.44
CA LYS A 159 14.86 12.11 22.65
C LYS A 159 14.29 11.20 21.55
N GLU A 160 15.15 10.54 20.78
CA GLU A 160 14.71 9.63 19.71
C GLU A 160 13.95 8.41 20.25
N TYR A 161 14.37 7.84 21.40
CA TYR A 161 13.61 6.77 22.06
C TYR A 161 12.19 7.22 22.46
N LEU A 162 12.05 8.41 23.04
CA LEU A 162 10.74 8.96 23.41
C LEU A 162 9.82 9.13 22.19
N LEU A 163 10.35 9.70 21.10
CA LEU A 163 9.60 9.89 19.85
C LEU A 163 9.18 8.55 19.21
N LEU A 164 10.07 7.55 19.20
CA LEU A 164 9.78 6.20 18.69
C LEU A 164 8.82 5.41 19.57
N ALA A 165 8.84 5.63 20.89
CA ALA A 165 7.91 5.02 21.84
C ALA A 165 6.54 5.71 21.90
N GLY A 166 6.36 6.84 21.18
CA GLY A 166 5.09 7.57 21.07
C GLY A 166 4.91 8.74 22.04
N TYR A 167 5.83 8.89 23.00
CA TYR A 167 5.83 9.91 24.06
C TYR A 167 6.22 11.30 23.53
N ARG A 168 5.39 11.88 22.66
CA ARG A 168 5.69 13.12 21.95
C ARG A 168 5.68 14.34 22.86
N LEU A 169 4.81 14.37 23.87
CA LEU A 169 4.73 15.49 24.82
C LEU A 169 5.88 15.43 25.83
N THR A 170 6.26 14.22 26.28
CA THR A 170 7.49 13.99 27.05
C THR A 170 8.75 14.34 26.24
N ALA A 171 8.82 13.97 24.95
CA ALA A 171 9.96 14.33 24.10
C ALA A 171 10.12 15.85 23.94
N MET A 172 9.00 16.57 23.79
CA MET A 172 8.99 18.04 23.69
C MET A 172 9.43 18.68 25.02
N THR A 173 8.89 18.24 26.16
CA THR A 173 9.29 18.77 27.47
C THR A 173 10.73 18.42 27.83
N PHE A 174 11.25 17.25 27.43
CA PHE A 174 12.66 16.90 27.56
C PHE A 174 13.57 17.83 26.75
N TYR A 175 13.20 18.12 25.50
CA TYR A 175 13.92 19.08 24.65
C TYR A 175 13.95 20.49 25.27
N GLU A 176 12.84 20.92 25.90
CA GLU A 176 12.74 22.22 26.58
C GLU A 176 13.39 22.26 27.97
N GLU A 177 13.62 21.11 28.62
CA GLU A 177 14.29 21.01 29.94
C GLU A 177 15.82 20.87 29.79
N VAL A 178 16.32 20.29 28.68
CA VAL A 178 17.76 20.23 28.34
C VAL A 178 18.20 21.49 27.57
N THR A 179 18.06 22.66 28.19
CA THR A 179 18.35 23.97 27.56
C THR A 179 19.77 24.17 27.05
N ASP A 180 20.71 23.38 27.57
CA ASP A 180 22.16 23.62 27.42
C ASP A 180 22.76 22.93 26.19
N GLN A 181 21.94 22.19 25.43
CA GLN A 181 22.39 21.29 24.37
C GLN A 181 21.40 21.30 23.19
N ASN A 182 21.90 21.56 21.97
CA ASN A 182 21.10 21.32 20.77
C ASN A 182 21.03 19.80 20.48
N LEU A 183 19.82 19.24 20.58
CA LEU A 183 19.52 17.82 20.39
C LEU A 183 18.98 17.48 18.98
N ASP A 184 19.06 18.41 18.03
CA ASP A 184 18.67 18.21 16.63
C ASP A 184 19.87 17.85 15.73
N VAL A 185 21.09 17.85 16.27
CA VAL A 185 22.33 17.50 15.54
C VAL A 185 22.57 15.98 15.48
N TRP A 186 21.51 15.20 15.25
CA TRP A 186 21.61 13.80 14.86
C TRP A 186 21.62 13.72 13.33
N GLN A 187 22.44 12.83 12.74
CA GLN A 187 22.54 12.75 11.27
C GLN A 187 21.49 11.78 10.71
N ASP A 188 20.81 12.18 9.63
CA ASP A 188 19.79 11.41 8.90
C ASP A 188 20.35 10.20 8.14
N SER A 189 21.11 9.35 8.83
CA SER A 189 21.61 8.09 8.31
C SER A 189 21.44 7.00 9.38
N PRO A 190 20.58 5.99 9.16
CA PRO A 190 20.32 4.93 10.15
C PRO A 190 21.53 4.01 10.42
N ALA A 191 22.68 4.26 9.78
CA ALA A 191 23.95 3.59 10.04
C ALA A 191 24.95 4.43 10.87
N HIS A 192 24.62 5.68 11.22
CA HIS A 192 25.50 6.53 12.03
C HIS A 192 25.18 6.40 13.53
N VAL A 193 26.16 5.96 14.30
CA VAL A 193 26.12 5.96 15.77
C VAL A 193 27.30 6.82 16.24
N PRO A 194 27.11 7.84 17.10
CA PRO A 194 28.20 8.66 17.60
C PRO A 194 29.34 7.85 18.23
N ASP A 195 30.58 8.27 18.02
CA ASP A 195 31.75 7.49 18.44
C ASP A 195 31.85 7.31 19.97
N ALA A 196 31.22 8.19 20.76
CA ALA A 196 31.03 7.99 22.20
C ALA A 196 30.15 6.77 22.50
N LEU A 197 28.96 6.69 21.89
CA LEU A 197 28.04 5.56 22.04
C LEU A 197 28.63 4.27 21.45
N ARG A 198 29.36 4.34 20.33
CA ARG A 198 30.15 3.21 19.82
C ARG A 198 31.23 2.77 20.82
N TYR A 199 31.93 3.70 21.48
CA TYR A 199 32.95 3.36 22.48
C TYR A 199 32.33 2.64 23.67
N TYR A 200 31.23 3.16 24.23
CA TYR A 200 30.51 2.47 25.32
C TYR A 200 29.94 1.11 24.89
N TYR A 201 29.37 0.99 23.68
CA TYR A 201 28.90 -0.28 23.15
C TYR A 201 30.04 -1.28 22.89
N TYR A 202 31.19 -0.85 22.37
CA TYR A 202 32.37 -1.71 22.24
C TYR A 202 32.95 -2.12 23.60
N GLN A 203 32.88 -1.26 24.61
CA GLN A 203 33.27 -1.60 25.99
C GLN A 203 32.31 -2.65 26.57
N TYR A 204 31.00 -2.49 26.36
CA TYR A 204 29.96 -3.46 26.75
C TYR A 204 30.15 -4.82 26.07
N LEU A 205 30.29 -4.84 24.73
CA LEU A 205 30.67 -6.00 23.89
C LEU A 205 31.99 -6.68 24.29
N SER A 206 32.82 -6.03 25.12
CA SER A 206 34.08 -6.56 25.64
C SER A 206 34.02 -6.95 27.12
N SER A 207 32.86 -6.78 27.78
CA SER A 207 32.70 -6.91 29.24
C SER A 207 31.83 -8.09 29.70
N THR A 208 30.95 -8.61 28.85
CA THR A 208 30.05 -9.73 29.16
C THR A 208 30.12 -10.84 28.10
N SER A 209 29.80 -12.08 28.49
CA SER A 209 29.90 -13.24 27.58
C SER A 209 28.85 -13.22 26.47
N GLU A 210 27.64 -12.75 26.76
CA GLU A 210 26.52 -12.71 25.80
C GLU A 210 26.79 -11.71 24.67
N ALA A 211 27.32 -10.53 25.01
CA ALA A 211 27.65 -9.49 24.05
C ALA A 211 28.83 -9.89 23.12
N ALA A 212 29.68 -10.82 23.56
CA ALA A 212 30.69 -11.44 22.70
C ALA A 212 30.10 -12.45 21.69
N GLU A 213 29.00 -13.15 22.03
CA GLU A 213 28.28 -14.02 21.10
C GLU A 213 27.48 -13.23 20.06
N GLU A 214 26.79 -12.16 20.49
CA GLU A 214 26.03 -11.25 19.61
C GLU A 214 26.91 -10.73 18.45
N LYS A 215 28.13 -10.29 18.78
CA LYS A 215 29.15 -9.85 17.82
C LYS A 215 29.55 -10.93 16.81
N ILE A 216 29.54 -12.21 17.19
CA ILE A 216 29.86 -13.33 16.28
C ILE A 216 28.69 -13.56 15.33
N ALA A 217 27.45 -13.54 15.82
CA ALA A 217 26.25 -13.67 14.99
C ALA A 217 26.17 -12.54 13.93
N MET A 218 26.37 -11.29 14.35
CA MET A 218 26.40 -10.13 13.44
C MET A 218 27.46 -10.26 12.33
N LEU A 219 28.62 -10.86 12.62
CA LEU A 219 29.67 -11.08 11.62
C LEU A 219 29.31 -12.18 10.62
N GLN A 220 28.64 -13.25 11.07
CA GLN A 220 28.14 -14.32 10.21
C GLN A 220 27.01 -13.83 9.28
N GLU A 221 26.09 -13.02 9.80
CA GLU A 221 25.02 -12.37 9.03
C GLU A 221 25.57 -11.39 7.98
N ASN A 222 26.59 -10.60 8.34
CA ASN A 222 27.30 -9.74 7.38
C ASN A 222 28.05 -10.54 6.29
N GLU A 223 28.32 -11.84 6.50
CA GLU A 223 28.94 -12.71 5.49
C GLU A 223 27.89 -13.39 4.60
N SER A 224 26.71 -13.77 5.12
CA SER A 224 25.61 -14.29 4.31
C SER A 224 25.02 -13.20 3.41
N LEU A 225 24.79 -11.99 3.93
CA LEU A 225 24.31 -10.85 3.15
C LEU A 225 25.25 -10.50 1.98
N LYS A 226 26.57 -10.60 2.16
CA LYS A 226 27.55 -10.40 1.08
C LYS A 226 27.44 -11.45 -0.02
N LYS A 227 27.26 -12.72 0.35
CA LYS A 227 27.09 -13.83 -0.61
C LYS A 227 25.80 -13.66 -1.42
N GLU A 228 24.72 -13.22 -0.78
CA GLU A 228 23.45 -12.97 -1.46
C GLU A 228 23.51 -11.74 -2.38
N ILE A 229 24.17 -10.65 -1.96
CA ILE A 229 24.44 -9.49 -2.85
C ILE A 229 25.25 -9.94 -4.09
N GLU A 230 26.25 -10.80 -3.93
CA GLU A 230 27.02 -11.34 -5.05
C GLU A 230 26.18 -12.25 -5.97
N ARG A 231 25.23 -13.01 -5.41
CA ARG A 231 24.25 -13.82 -6.16
C ARG A 231 23.33 -12.94 -6.99
N LEU A 232 22.71 -11.95 -6.36
CA LEU A 232 21.79 -11.01 -7.01
C LEU A 232 22.49 -10.16 -8.08
N SER A 233 23.78 -9.84 -7.92
CA SER A 233 24.57 -9.19 -8.98
C SER A 233 24.71 -10.08 -10.22
N LYS A 234 25.00 -11.37 -10.04
CA LYS A 234 25.14 -12.33 -11.16
C LYS A 234 23.80 -12.59 -11.85
N GLU A 235 22.71 -12.62 -11.09
CA GLU A 235 21.34 -12.74 -11.62
C GLU A 235 20.95 -11.51 -12.45
N LYS A 236 21.24 -10.30 -11.93
CA LYS A 236 21.07 -9.04 -12.66
C LYS A 236 21.85 -9.00 -13.98
N ASP A 237 23.10 -9.45 -14.00
CA ASP A 237 23.91 -9.51 -15.22
C ASP A 237 23.39 -10.54 -16.24
N GLY A 238 22.75 -11.61 -15.77
CA GLY A 238 22.03 -12.57 -16.61
C GLY A 238 20.76 -11.97 -17.23
N LEU A 239 19.97 -11.26 -16.42
CA LEU A 239 18.77 -10.54 -16.87
C LEU A 239 19.11 -9.42 -17.87
N LEU A 240 20.25 -8.73 -17.71
CA LEU A 240 20.70 -7.70 -18.64
C LEU A 240 20.93 -8.27 -20.05
N LYS A 241 21.64 -9.40 -20.15
CA LYS A 241 21.89 -10.10 -21.42
C LYS A 241 20.61 -10.68 -22.03
N SER A 242 19.67 -11.13 -21.19
CA SER A 242 18.34 -11.54 -21.62
C SER A 242 17.59 -10.38 -22.26
N LYS A 243 17.61 -9.19 -21.64
CA LYS A 243 17.04 -7.94 -22.18
C LYS A 243 17.67 -7.56 -23.53
N GLU A 244 18.99 -7.58 -23.63
CA GLU A 244 19.72 -7.26 -24.88
C GLU A 244 19.27 -8.18 -26.03
N ASN A 245 19.18 -9.49 -25.80
CA ASN A 245 18.67 -10.47 -26.77
C ASN A 245 17.22 -10.19 -27.20
N PHE A 246 16.35 -9.73 -26.29
CA PHE A 246 14.97 -9.35 -26.64
C PHE A 246 14.91 -8.03 -27.41
N GLU A 247 15.76 -7.05 -27.11
CA GLU A 247 15.85 -5.78 -27.85
C GLU A 247 16.34 -6.01 -29.30
N GLU A 248 17.28 -6.95 -29.53
CA GLU A 248 17.64 -7.37 -30.89
C GLU A 248 16.47 -8.03 -31.65
N GLN A 249 15.72 -8.93 -31.00
CA GLN A 249 14.55 -9.59 -31.60
C GLN A 249 13.45 -8.56 -31.96
N ILE A 250 13.16 -7.62 -31.07
CA ILE A 250 12.21 -6.52 -31.33
C ILE A 250 12.71 -5.65 -32.50
N GLY A 251 14.02 -5.38 -32.57
CA GLY A 251 14.65 -4.68 -33.69
C GLY A 251 14.50 -5.41 -35.04
N ALA A 252 14.50 -6.75 -35.03
CA ALA A 252 14.23 -7.56 -36.23
C ALA A 252 12.73 -7.55 -36.62
N PHE A 253 11.82 -7.69 -35.65
CA PHE A 253 10.38 -7.62 -35.90
C PHE A 253 9.93 -6.25 -36.40
N ASN A 254 10.51 -5.16 -35.90
CA ASN A 254 10.22 -3.80 -36.38
C ASN A 254 10.61 -3.63 -37.85
N LYS A 255 11.82 -4.05 -38.25
CA LYS A 255 12.26 -4.02 -39.67
C LYS A 255 11.35 -4.84 -40.60
N SER A 256 10.87 -6.00 -40.12
CA SER A 256 9.88 -6.82 -40.85
C SER A 256 8.53 -6.11 -40.98
N THR A 257 8.09 -5.42 -39.93
CA THR A 257 6.83 -4.67 -39.92
C THR A 257 6.89 -3.44 -40.84
N GLU A 258 8.01 -2.73 -40.86
CA GLU A 258 8.26 -1.60 -41.77
C GLU A 258 8.24 -2.02 -43.25
N SER A 259 8.80 -3.20 -43.58
CA SER A 259 8.77 -3.73 -44.96
C SER A 259 7.35 -4.12 -45.37
N LEU A 260 6.59 -4.82 -44.51
CA LEU A 260 5.18 -5.14 -44.74
C LEU A 260 4.30 -3.88 -44.90
N GLN A 261 4.53 -2.83 -44.11
CA GLN A 261 3.85 -1.55 -44.29
C GLN A 261 4.21 -0.87 -45.62
N LYS A 262 5.45 -1.02 -46.10
CA LYS A 262 5.85 -0.47 -47.40
C LYS A 262 5.13 -1.21 -48.53
N ASP A 263 5.12 -2.53 -48.50
CA ASP A 263 4.44 -3.36 -49.50
C ASP A 263 2.93 -3.09 -49.52
N LEU A 264 2.29 -2.91 -48.35
CA LEU A 264 0.89 -2.48 -48.25
C LEU A 264 0.65 -1.11 -48.93
N ARG A 265 1.49 -0.11 -48.69
CA ARG A 265 1.39 1.22 -49.34
C ARG A 265 1.61 1.14 -50.85
N ASP A 266 2.46 0.24 -51.34
CA ASP A 266 2.69 0.05 -52.78
C ASP A 266 1.56 -0.76 -53.45
N ARG A 267 0.92 -1.69 -52.73
CA ARG A 267 -0.34 -2.33 -53.15
C ARG A 267 -1.53 -1.36 -53.16
N GLU A 268 -1.64 -0.47 -52.19
CA GLU A 268 -2.69 0.54 -52.12
C GLU A 268 -2.65 1.48 -53.34
N LYS A 269 -1.45 1.91 -53.76
CA LYS A 269 -1.25 2.65 -55.03
C LYS A 269 -1.72 1.88 -56.26
N GLN A 270 -1.48 0.56 -56.32
CA GLN A 270 -1.99 -0.30 -57.41
C GLN A 270 -3.52 -0.37 -57.39
N VAL A 271 -4.14 -0.53 -56.23
CA VAL A 271 -5.61 -0.53 -56.10
C VAL A 271 -6.19 0.83 -56.52
N GLN A 272 -5.55 1.93 -56.15
CA GLN A 272 -5.99 3.28 -56.51
C GLN A 272 -5.89 3.55 -58.03
N SER A 273 -4.83 3.10 -58.71
CA SER A 273 -4.70 3.23 -60.16
C SER A 273 -5.66 2.32 -60.93
N LEU A 274 -5.87 1.08 -60.47
CA LEU A 274 -6.91 0.17 -61.00
C LEU A 274 -8.31 0.75 -60.84
N LYS A 275 -8.62 1.38 -59.71
CA LYS A 275 -9.89 2.08 -59.48
C LYS A 275 -10.08 3.24 -60.47
N GLN A 276 -9.06 4.07 -60.69
CA GLN A 276 -9.12 5.16 -61.68
C GLN A 276 -9.34 4.62 -63.11
N SER A 277 -8.67 3.52 -63.48
CA SER A 277 -8.87 2.85 -64.78
C SER A 277 -10.30 2.32 -64.94
N SER A 278 -10.83 1.63 -63.93
CA SER A 278 -12.21 1.13 -63.89
C SER A 278 -13.24 2.27 -63.97
N GLU A 279 -13.00 3.38 -63.25
CA GLU A 279 -13.85 4.57 -63.35
C GLU A 279 -13.82 5.23 -64.73
N HIS A 280 -12.66 5.23 -65.42
CA HIS A 280 -12.55 5.71 -66.79
C HIS A 280 -13.31 4.80 -67.77
N GLN A 281 -13.11 3.47 -67.70
CA GLN A 281 -13.88 2.51 -68.51
C GLN A 281 -15.39 2.65 -68.30
N ARG A 282 -15.84 2.88 -67.05
CA ARG A 282 -17.25 3.11 -66.71
C ARG A 282 -17.80 4.43 -67.30
N ARG A 283 -16.98 5.49 -67.40
CA ARG A 283 -17.37 6.73 -68.10
C ARG A 283 -17.53 6.46 -69.59
N ASN A 284 -16.52 5.88 -70.23
CA ASN A 284 -16.56 5.54 -71.65
C ASN A 284 -17.77 4.63 -72.01
N LEU A 285 -18.12 3.66 -71.14
CA LEU A 285 -19.33 2.84 -71.29
C LEU A 285 -20.64 3.64 -71.17
N ASN A 286 -20.71 4.61 -70.25
CA ASN A 286 -21.87 5.51 -70.14
C ASN A 286 -21.98 6.44 -71.36
N ASP A 287 -20.86 6.92 -71.90
CA ASP A 287 -20.82 7.76 -73.10
C ASP A 287 -21.29 6.95 -74.32
N CYS A 288 -20.79 5.73 -74.51
CA CYS A 288 -21.30 4.78 -75.51
C CYS A 288 -22.80 4.49 -75.31
N ARG A 289 -23.28 4.36 -74.07
CA ARG A 289 -24.71 4.16 -73.77
C ARG A 289 -25.56 5.39 -74.11
N ALA A 290 -25.04 6.60 -73.90
CA ALA A 290 -25.68 7.83 -74.31
C ALA A 290 -25.73 7.97 -75.83
N GLU A 291 -24.65 7.60 -76.53
CA GLU A 291 -24.60 7.54 -78.00
C GLU A 291 -25.59 6.51 -78.57
N ILE A 292 -25.63 5.29 -78.02
CA ILE A 292 -26.63 4.26 -78.38
C ILE A 292 -28.06 4.77 -78.13
N THR A 293 -28.29 5.52 -77.05
CA THR A 293 -29.61 6.11 -76.75
C THR A 293 -29.97 7.21 -77.75
N SER A 294 -29.01 8.05 -78.15
CA SER A 294 -29.17 9.08 -79.19
C SER A 294 -29.45 8.47 -80.56
N LEU A 295 -28.68 7.44 -80.95
CA LEU A 295 -28.89 6.67 -82.17
C LEU A 295 -30.24 5.96 -82.16
N LYS A 296 -30.67 5.39 -81.02
CA LYS A 296 -32.00 4.79 -80.88
C LYS A 296 -33.11 5.84 -81.07
N MET A 297 -33.00 7.01 -80.43
CA MET A 297 -33.92 8.14 -80.65
C MET A 297 -33.97 8.56 -82.13
N HIS A 298 -32.82 8.62 -82.82
CA HIS A 298 -32.76 8.91 -84.25
C HIS A 298 -33.40 7.82 -85.13
N ILE A 299 -33.24 6.54 -84.77
CA ILE A 299 -33.84 5.39 -85.46
C ILE A 299 -35.36 5.36 -85.24
N GLU A 300 -35.85 5.62 -84.04
CA GLU A 300 -37.29 5.71 -83.75
C GLU A 300 -37.92 6.92 -84.45
N GLY A 301 -37.25 8.07 -84.45
CA GLY A 301 -37.65 9.25 -85.23
C GLY A 301 -37.65 9.02 -86.75
N SER A 302 -36.75 8.18 -87.26
CA SER A 302 -36.69 7.83 -88.69
C SER A 302 -37.70 6.75 -89.08
N ARG A 303 -37.99 5.79 -88.19
CA ARG A 303 -39.03 4.75 -88.39
C ARG A 303 -40.45 5.31 -88.40
N ALA A 304 -40.68 6.47 -87.76
CA ALA A 304 -41.95 7.20 -87.87
C ALA A 304 -42.28 7.68 -89.30
N GLY A 305 -41.32 7.65 -90.24
CA GLY A 305 -41.47 8.19 -91.59
C GLY A 305 -41.88 7.21 -92.69
N GLN A 306 -41.89 5.88 -92.48
CA GLN A 306 -42.06 4.91 -93.58
C GLN A 306 -42.92 3.67 -93.28
N TYR A 307 -43.82 3.41 -94.24
CA TYR A 307 -44.66 2.24 -94.49
C TYR A 307 -46.00 2.06 -93.74
N VAL A 308 -46.99 1.64 -94.53
CA VAL A 308 -48.42 1.47 -94.20
C VAL A 308 -48.94 0.23 -94.95
N SER A 309 -49.74 -0.59 -94.28
CA SER A 309 -50.59 -1.71 -94.78
C SER A 309 -49.94 -2.90 -95.52
N LEU A 310 -50.18 -4.12 -95.01
CA LEU A 310 -50.94 -5.20 -95.68
C LEU A 310 -51.18 -6.43 -94.76
N ASN A 311 -52.42 -6.97 -94.85
CA ASN A 311 -53.03 -8.27 -94.48
C ASN A 311 -52.73 -9.09 -93.18
N GLU A 312 -53.83 -9.36 -92.46
CA GLU A 312 -54.37 -10.67 -91.98
C GLU A 312 -53.49 -11.72 -91.25
N GLY A 313 -53.93 -12.18 -90.06
CA GLY A 313 -53.35 -13.37 -89.39
C GLY A 313 -53.66 -13.63 -87.90
N ASP A 314 -54.94 -13.63 -87.50
CA ASP A 314 -55.48 -14.02 -86.16
C ASP A 314 -54.98 -13.29 -84.86
N PRO A 315 -55.76 -13.27 -83.76
CA PRO A 315 -55.62 -12.24 -82.72
C PRO A 315 -54.99 -12.71 -81.39
N VAL A 316 -53.66 -12.62 -81.26
CA VAL A 316 -52.99 -12.60 -79.94
C VAL A 316 -52.60 -11.15 -79.60
N LYS A 317 -53.06 -10.64 -78.45
CA LYS A 317 -52.89 -9.23 -78.07
C LYS A 317 -51.47 -8.90 -77.61
N LEU A 318 -51.13 -7.62 -77.80
CA LEU A 318 -49.90 -6.90 -77.41
C LEU A 318 -49.25 -7.46 -76.14
N GLN A 319 -47.94 -7.76 -76.15
CA GLN A 319 -46.82 -6.79 -76.16
C GLN A 319 -46.80 -5.88 -74.91
N SER A 320 -45.59 -5.61 -74.40
CA SER A 320 -45.33 -4.96 -73.09
C SER A 320 -45.51 -5.86 -71.85
N LYS A 321 -45.02 -7.10 -71.94
CA LYS A 321 -44.24 -7.71 -70.85
C LYS A 321 -42.77 -7.80 -71.34
N GLU A 322 -41.87 -7.06 -70.70
CA GLU A 322 -40.94 -7.58 -69.67
C GLU A 322 -39.90 -8.53 -70.32
N VAL A 323 -38.81 -8.03 -70.91
CA VAL A 323 -37.56 -7.57 -70.24
C VAL A 323 -36.78 -8.70 -69.53
N GLU A 324 -37.38 -9.85 -69.24
CA GLU A 324 -36.80 -10.82 -68.28
C GLU A 324 -35.95 -11.95 -68.91
N GLU A 325 -36.28 -12.45 -70.11
CA GLU A 325 -35.67 -13.67 -70.68
C GLU A 325 -34.48 -13.47 -71.66
N GLN A 326 -33.89 -12.29 -71.72
CA GLN A 326 -32.50 -12.12 -72.23
C GLN A 326 -31.56 -11.45 -71.22
N ILE A 327 -32.03 -11.35 -69.96
CA ILE A 327 -31.17 -11.13 -68.78
C ILE A 327 -30.83 -12.49 -68.13
N SER A 328 -31.62 -13.55 -68.42
CA SER A 328 -31.47 -14.90 -67.88
C SER A 328 -30.20 -15.67 -68.27
N THR A 329 -29.37 -15.15 -69.18
CA THR A 329 -28.09 -15.78 -69.62
C THR A 329 -26.84 -15.06 -69.09
N LEU A 330 -26.97 -14.22 -68.04
CA LEU A 330 -25.87 -13.45 -67.46
C LEU A 330 -25.59 -13.73 -65.97
N SER A 331 -26.16 -14.80 -65.41
CA SER A 331 -26.11 -15.07 -63.96
C SER A 331 -25.32 -16.32 -63.53
N GLU A 332 -24.95 -17.23 -64.44
CA GLU A 332 -24.31 -18.51 -64.10
C GLU A 332 -23.15 -18.90 -65.03
N GLU A 333 -22.06 -18.11 -65.07
CA GLU A 333 -20.75 -18.63 -65.52
C GLU A 333 -19.55 -17.77 -65.09
N VAL A 334 -18.98 -18.01 -63.91
CA VAL A 334 -17.51 -18.06 -63.67
C VAL A 334 -17.22 -19.07 -62.56
N VAL A 335 -17.44 -20.36 -62.83
CA VAL A 335 -16.84 -21.44 -62.04
C VAL A 335 -15.71 -22.05 -62.86
N ASN A 336 -14.46 -21.80 -62.43
CA ASN A 336 -13.25 -22.49 -62.91
C ASN A 336 -12.89 -22.18 -64.41
N PRO A 337 -11.70 -22.56 -64.94
CA PRO A 337 -10.82 -23.62 -64.46
C PRO A 337 -9.29 -23.42 -64.46
N THR A 338 -8.64 -24.23 -63.60
CA THR A 338 -7.25 -24.76 -63.74
C THR A 338 -6.10 -23.73 -63.68
N VAL A 339 -4.86 -24.05 -63.31
CA VAL A 339 -3.97 -25.13 -63.79
C VAL A 339 -2.90 -25.54 -62.74
N GLU A 340 -2.77 -26.86 -62.55
CA GLU A 340 -1.58 -27.66 -62.16
C GLU A 340 -0.80 -27.46 -60.82
N LYS A 341 0.05 -28.47 -60.57
CA LYS A 341 0.92 -28.74 -59.41
C LYS A 341 2.37 -28.27 -59.73
N ASP A 342 3.43 -28.41 -58.94
CA ASP A 342 3.79 -29.07 -57.66
C ASP A 342 5.05 -28.32 -57.13
N GLY A 343 5.66 -28.54 -55.96
CA GLY A 343 5.41 -29.48 -54.86
C GLY A 343 6.62 -29.51 -53.90
N GLY A 344 6.39 -29.52 -52.58
CA GLY A 344 7.44 -29.49 -51.51
C GLY A 344 7.09 -28.48 -50.41
N LEU A 345 6.78 -28.90 -49.17
CA LEU A 345 7.69 -29.34 -48.10
C LEU A 345 8.61 -28.19 -47.62
N ILE A 346 8.72 -27.87 -46.31
CA ILE A 346 8.58 -28.72 -45.10
C ILE A 346 7.53 -28.16 -44.11
N SER A 347 6.92 -29.03 -43.29
CA SER A 347 5.76 -28.75 -42.42
C SER A 347 6.09 -28.25 -40.99
N LYS A 348 5.18 -27.45 -40.42
CA LYS A 348 5.11 -27.09 -38.99
C LYS A 348 4.64 -28.27 -38.11
N VAL A 349 5.05 -28.26 -36.85
CA VAL A 349 4.25 -28.68 -35.67
C VAL A 349 4.56 -27.62 -34.59
N SER A 350 3.67 -26.75 -34.07
CA SER A 350 2.24 -26.81 -33.67
C SER A 350 2.04 -27.19 -32.20
N ILE A 351 1.72 -26.18 -31.39
CA ILE A 351 0.92 -26.33 -30.16
C ILE A 351 -0.31 -25.44 -30.34
N SER A 352 -1.47 -25.93 -29.94
CA SER A 352 -2.79 -25.42 -30.33
C SER A 352 -3.57 -24.82 -29.17
N ALA A 353 -4.29 -23.74 -29.44
CA ALA A 353 -5.44 -23.32 -28.65
C ALA A 353 -6.54 -22.85 -29.62
N GLU A 354 -7.74 -23.45 -29.52
CA GLU A 354 -8.97 -22.73 -29.12
C GLU A 354 -10.22 -23.63 -29.19
N LYS A 355 -11.28 -23.11 -28.56
CA LYS A 355 -12.63 -23.63 -28.35
C LYS A 355 -13.34 -24.17 -29.62
N GLY A 356 -14.40 -24.97 -29.41
CA GLY A 356 -15.65 -24.67 -30.14
C GLY A 356 -16.60 -25.82 -30.53
N HIS A 357 -17.52 -26.17 -29.62
CA HIS A 357 -18.96 -26.45 -29.87
C HIS A 357 -19.47 -27.58 -30.80
N ILE A 358 -20.34 -28.42 -30.20
CA ILE A 358 -21.63 -28.95 -30.70
C ILE A 358 -21.65 -29.80 -31.99
N GLN A 359 -22.10 -31.06 -31.82
CA GLN A 359 -23.27 -31.55 -32.55
C GLN A 359 -24.19 -32.38 -31.64
N THR A 360 -25.47 -32.45 -32.02
CA THR A 360 -26.64 -32.87 -31.23
C THR A 360 -26.81 -34.39 -31.10
N GLU A 361 -27.66 -34.80 -30.14
CA GLU A 361 -28.55 -35.99 -30.13
C GLU A 361 -27.97 -37.37 -30.56
N GLY A 362 -28.02 -38.46 -29.78
CA GLY A 362 -28.62 -38.69 -28.46
C GLY A 362 -29.58 -39.89 -28.50
N ASP A 363 -29.18 -41.03 -27.91
CA ASP A 363 -30.12 -42.15 -27.67
C ASP A 363 -29.75 -43.06 -26.47
N MET A 364 -30.80 -43.64 -25.90
CA MET A 364 -31.01 -44.78 -24.99
C MET A 364 -29.86 -45.61 -24.32
N VAL A 365 -30.04 -45.78 -22.99
CA VAL A 365 -30.23 -47.09 -22.25
C VAL A 365 -29.06 -47.82 -21.53
N VAL A 366 -29.07 -47.67 -20.19
CA VAL A 366 -29.10 -48.70 -19.09
C VAL A 366 -27.94 -49.70 -18.84
N GLU A 367 -27.67 -49.93 -17.53
CA GLU A 367 -26.88 -51.03 -16.88
C GLU A 367 -25.37 -51.15 -17.19
N GLU A 368 -24.54 -51.86 -16.41
CA GLU A 368 -24.35 -51.90 -14.93
C GLU A 368 -23.02 -52.64 -14.61
N VAL A 369 -22.42 -52.37 -13.44
CA VAL A 369 -21.77 -53.36 -12.54
C VAL A 369 -20.56 -54.22 -13.00
N LYS A 370 -19.40 -53.93 -12.36
CA LYS A 370 -18.34 -54.83 -11.81
C LYS A 370 -17.24 -55.47 -12.69
N ASN A 371 -16.01 -55.07 -12.31
CA ASN A 371 -14.91 -55.90 -11.76
C ASN A 371 -14.06 -56.89 -12.60
N ILE A 372 -12.74 -56.63 -12.55
CA ILE A 372 -11.63 -57.54 -12.15
C ILE A 372 -11.43 -58.85 -12.94
N ILE A 373 -10.23 -59.01 -13.52
CA ILE A 373 -9.26 -60.11 -13.30
C ILE A 373 -7.90 -59.70 -13.94
N ALA A 374 -6.79 -60.37 -13.58
CA ALA A 374 -5.42 -59.91 -13.85
C ALA A 374 -4.46 -61.00 -14.37
N ASP A 375 -3.31 -60.53 -14.88
CA ASP A 375 -1.97 -61.17 -14.92
C ASP A 375 -1.71 -62.37 -15.88
N GLN A 376 -0.67 -62.26 -16.73
CA GLN A 376 0.56 -63.07 -16.68
C GLN A 376 1.55 -62.85 -17.87
N ARG A 377 2.85 -62.80 -17.53
CA ARG A 377 4.07 -63.47 -18.10
C ARG A 377 3.98 -64.18 -19.49
N GLU A 378 5.04 -64.33 -20.32
CA GLU A 378 6.50 -64.10 -20.19
C GLU A 378 7.22 -64.09 -21.59
N VAL A 379 8.57 -64.28 -21.59
CA VAL A 379 9.48 -64.67 -22.70
C VAL A 379 10.16 -63.52 -23.47
N ALA A 380 11.41 -63.75 -23.88
CA ALA A 380 12.38 -62.75 -24.36
C ALA A 380 13.32 -63.29 -25.47
N GLY A 381 14.19 -62.42 -26.00
CA GLY A 381 15.28 -62.72 -26.96
C GLY A 381 15.05 -62.15 -28.37
N GLU A 382 16.08 -61.82 -29.15
CA GLU A 382 17.52 -61.75 -28.88
C GLU A 382 18.25 -60.93 -29.98
N ALA A 383 19.57 -60.76 -29.83
CA ALA A 383 20.55 -60.13 -30.75
C ALA A 383 20.43 -58.58 -30.96
N GLY A 384 21.53 -57.80 -31.06
CA GLY A 384 22.93 -58.09 -30.75
C GLY A 384 23.92 -57.87 -31.91
N ASN A 385 24.68 -56.77 -31.85
CA ASN A 385 26.05 -56.53 -32.33
C ASN A 385 26.35 -55.01 -32.17
N ILE A 386 27.45 -54.49 -31.58
CA ILE A 386 28.90 -54.77 -31.76
C ILE A 386 29.33 -54.26 -33.17
N SER A 387 30.30 -53.35 -33.36
CA SER A 387 31.59 -53.16 -32.65
C SER A 387 32.23 -51.76 -32.84
N TYR A 388 33.04 -51.35 -31.84
CA TYR A 388 34.43 -50.76 -31.86
C TYR A 388 34.89 -49.73 -32.92
N ALA A 389 35.90 -48.87 -32.72
CA ALA A 389 36.63 -48.24 -31.58
C ALA A 389 37.65 -47.22 -32.22
N ASN A 390 38.73 -46.65 -31.65
CA ASN A 390 39.43 -46.75 -30.36
C ASN A 390 40.34 -45.50 -30.12
N ASN A 391 41.06 -45.47 -28.99
CA ASN A 391 42.22 -44.62 -28.63
C ASN A 391 41.91 -43.16 -28.19
N GLY A 392 42.44 -42.66 -27.06
CA GLY A 392 43.26 -43.36 -26.07
C GLY A 392 43.51 -42.61 -24.74
N THR A 393 43.64 -43.42 -23.70
CA THR A 393 44.15 -43.19 -22.33
C THR A 393 45.47 -42.40 -22.26
N LEU A 394 45.87 -41.76 -21.14
CA LEU A 394 46.12 -42.26 -19.76
C LEU A 394 46.02 -41.02 -18.77
N GLU A 395 45.98 -41.06 -17.43
CA GLU A 395 46.36 -42.08 -16.41
C GLU A 395 45.74 -41.81 -15.01
N ASN A 396 45.19 -42.84 -14.32
CA ASN A 396 45.14 -43.17 -12.86
C ASN A 396 44.87 -42.10 -11.74
N GLN A 397 44.32 -42.38 -10.53
CA GLN A 397 43.71 -43.57 -9.85
C GLN A 397 42.88 -43.10 -8.61
N LYS A 398 41.64 -43.56 -8.39
CA LYS A 398 41.14 -44.65 -7.48
C LYS A 398 41.03 -44.33 -5.95
N GLU A 399 40.12 -44.87 -5.11
CA GLU A 399 38.81 -45.59 -5.27
C GLU A 399 38.18 -45.97 -3.89
N VAL A 400 36.97 -46.56 -3.88
CA VAL A 400 36.31 -47.41 -2.84
C VAL A 400 35.64 -46.70 -1.64
N SER A 401 34.41 -47.02 -1.19
CA SER A 401 33.21 -47.62 -1.84
C SER A 401 31.98 -47.49 -0.91
N ASN A 402 30.77 -47.41 -1.50
CA ASN A 402 29.49 -47.68 -0.83
C ASN A 402 29.03 -49.13 -1.07
N TYR A 403 28.15 -49.66 -0.22
CA TYR A 403 27.29 -50.81 -0.54
C TYR A 403 25.85 -50.60 -0.07
N LEU A 404 24.90 -50.89 -0.97
CA LEU A 404 23.46 -50.98 -0.71
C LEU A 404 23.04 -52.46 -0.73
N LEU A 405 21.96 -52.80 -0.01
CA LEU A 405 21.08 -53.91 -0.39
C LEU A 405 19.63 -53.60 0.03
N SER A 406 18.67 -54.21 -0.66
CA SER A 406 17.25 -53.83 -0.67
C SER A 406 16.35 -54.92 -0.01
N PRO A 407 15.08 -54.64 0.31
CA PRO A 407 14.29 -55.46 1.24
C PRO A 407 13.58 -56.67 0.59
N SER A 408 13.00 -57.53 1.43
CA SER A 408 12.10 -58.63 1.04
C SER A 408 10.73 -58.47 1.70
N ASN A 409 9.66 -58.75 0.96
CA ASN A 409 8.28 -58.74 1.47
C ASN A 409 7.97 -59.93 2.39
N GLY A 410 7.04 -59.71 3.33
CA GLY A 410 6.42 -60.75 4.15
C GLY A 410 5.03 -60.31 4.63
N ASN A 411 3.97 -60.66 3.88
CA ASN A 411 2.59 -60.36 4.27
C ASN A 411 2.06 -61.36 5.31
N PHE A 412 1.54 -60.86 6.43
CA PHE A 412 0.51 -61.56 7.22
C PHE A 412 -0.51 -60.54 7.77
N SER A 413 -1.80 -60.85 7.60
CA SER A 413 -2.91 -60.04 8.11
C SER A 413 -3.52 -60.66 9.38
N PRO A 414 -4.03 -59.85 10.32
CA PRO A 414 -4.40 -60.35 11.65
C PRO A 414 -5.88 -60.76 11.78
N ARG A 415 -6.11 -61.84 12.53
CA ARG A 415 -7.26 -62.03 13.44
C ARG A 415 -7.14 -63.37 14.19
N ASP A 416 -7.07 -63.32 15.51
CA ASP A 416 -8.21 -63.78 16.31
C ASP A 416 -8.17 -63.21 17.75
N LEU A 417 -9.30 -63.26 18.46
CA LEU A 417 -9.56 -62.39 19.60
C LEU A 417 -9.66 -63.13 20.95
N GLY A 418 -8.69 -62.89 21.85
CA GLY A 418 -8.81 -62.88 23.32
C GLY A 418 -9.29 -64.12 24.11
N SER A 419 -8.78 -64.30 25.33
CA SER A 419 -9.55 -63.97 26.54
C SER A 419 -8.81 -64.28 27.86
N ILE A 420 -9.34 -63.72 28.96
CA ILE A 420 -9.15 -64.11 30.38
C ILE A 420 -7.78 -63.83 31.03
N LEU A 421 -7.78 -62.80 31.88
CA LEU A 421 -6.84 -62.55 32.97
C LEU A 421 -7.07 -63.52 34.15
N LYS A 422 -6.01 -63.89 34.89
CA LYS A 422 -6.01 -63.91 36.38
C LYS A 422 -4.61 -64.10 36.99
N VAL A 423 -4.53 -63.94 38.31
CA VAL A 423 -3.34 -63.53 39.08
C VAL A 423 -3.14 -64.41 40.32
N ASP A 424 -1.89 -64.88 40.52
CA ASP A 424 -1.24 -65.35 41.77
C ASP A 424 -1.83 -66.54 42.59
N PRO A 425 -1.08 -67.11 43.57
CA PRO A 425 0.38 -67.25 43.68
C PRO A 425 0.88 -68.63 44.19
N GLY A 426 2.17 -68.94 43.94
CA GLY A 426 3.05 -69.47 45.00
C GLY A 426 3.57 -70.93 44.97
N ILE A 427 4.88 -71.04 45.31
CA ILE A 427 5.60 -72.18 45.91
C ILE A 427 5.84 -73.43 45.04
N GLY A 428 7.12 -73.69 44.71
CA GLY A 428 7.59 -74.99 44.20
C GLY A 428 9.08 -75.04 43.82
N ARG A 429 9.91 -75.70 44.64
CA ARG A 429 11.20 -76.30 44.21
C ARG A 429 10.90 -77.57 43.37
N ASP A 430 11.73 -78.11 42.48
CA ASP A 430 13.21 -78.23 42.47
C ASP A 430 13.78 -78.53 41.05
N SER A 431 15.11 -78.49 40.93
CA SER A 431 15.97 -79.24 39.99
C SER A 431 15.79 -79.16 38.44
N ASN A 432 16.77 -78.50 37.80
CA ASN A 432 17.50 -78.90 36.58
C ASN A 432 16.84 -79.83 35.52
N SER A 433 16.66 -79.29 34.31
CA SER A 433 17.28 -79.90 33.12
C SER A 433 17.70 -78.81 32.12
N LYS A 434 18.80 -79.03 31.39
CA LYS A 434 19.33 -78.09 30.39
C LYS A 434 18.72 -78.39 29.01
N SER A 435 18.33 -77.34 28.30
CA SER A 435 18.32 -77.31 26.83
C SER A 435 18.89 -75.97 26.38
N ASP A 436 20.22 -75.90 26.28
CA ASP A 436 20.94 -74.70 25.84
C ASP A 436 20.64 -74.43 24.34
N ASN A 437 19.73 -73.49 24.04
CA ASN A 437 19.61 -72.83 22.73
C ASN A 437 18.68 -71.58 22.74
N ALA A 438 18.71 -70.78 23.82
CA ALA A 438 17.96 -69.51 23.92
C ALA A 438 18.85 -68.27 24.18
N ASN A 439 20.15 -68.46 24.46
CA ASN A 439 21.01 -67.39 24.95
C ASN A 439 21.63 -66.51 23.84
N GLY A 440 21.33 -66.77 22.56
CA GLY A 440 21.85 -65.98 21.44
C GLY A 440 21.20 -64.60 21.33
N GLU A 441 19.88 -64.54 21.43
CA GLU A 441 19.11 -63.31 21.29
C GLU A 441 19.23 -62.42 22.53
N ALA A 442 19.06 -62.99 23.74
CA ALA A 442 19.19 -62.25 25.00
C ALA A 442 20.57 -61.58 25.18
N ALA A 443 21.66 -62.25 24.81
CA ALA A 443 23.01 -61.65 24.86
C ALA A 443 23.21 -60.55 23.80
N SER A 444 22.49 -60.62 22.67
CA SER A 444 22.49 -59.56 21.65
C SER A 444 21.68 -58.35 22.08
N GLU A 445 20.56 -58.53 22.77
CA GLU A 445 19.75 -57.45 23.35
C GLU A 445 20.49 -56.75 24.50
N GLU A 446 21.13 -57.51 25.41
CA GLU A 446 21.92 -56.98 26.51
C GLU A 446 23.12 -56.14 26.01
N MET A 447 23.82 -56.63 24.96
CA MET A 447 24.89 -55.88 24.30
C MET A 447 24.38 -54.64 23.54
N GLY A 448 23.20 -54.73 22.93
CA GLY A 448 22.53 -53.60 22.27
C GLY A 448 22.15 -52.51 23.25
N LEU A 449 21.51 -52.86 24.38
CA LEU A 449 21.16 -51.94 25.46
C LEU A 449 22.40 -51.29 26.08
N GLY A 450 23.48 -52.05 26.31
CA GLY A 450 24.76 -51.49 26.76
C GLY A 450 25.35 -50.48 25.78
N THR A 451 25.22 -50.72 24.47
CA THR A 451 25.66 -49.77 23.42
C THR A 451 24.80 -48.50 23.41
N ILE A 452 23.47 -48.65 23.57
CA ILE A 452 22.52 -47.52 23.64
C ILE A 452 22.76 -46.66 24.89
N GLN A 453 23.07 -47.27 26.04
CA GLN A 453 23.44 -46.57 27.27
C GLN A 453 24.72 -45.75 27.07
N ILE A 454 25.79 -46.36 26.53
CA ILE A 454 27.05 -45.66 26.22
C ILE A 454 26.81 -44.48 25.27
N LEU A 455 25.95 -44.65 24.27
CA LEU A 455 25.62 -43.59 23.32
C LEU A 455 24.82 -42.45 23.98
N ALA A 456 23.86 -42.78 24.86
CA ALA A 456 23.07 -41.81 25.61
C ALA A 456 23.92 -41.00 26.61
N ASP A 457 24.89 -41.62 27.26
CA ASP A 457 25.82 -40.94 28.17
C ASP A 457 26.87 -40.09 27.41
N ALA A 458 27.27 -40.52 26.21
CA ALA A 458 28.29 -39.85 25.41
C ALA A 458 27.75 -38.64 24.62
N LEU A 459 26.57 -38.74 24.00
CA LEU A 459 26.05 -37.70 23.08
C LEU A 459 25.95 -36.30 23.72
N PRO A 460 25.36 -36.11 24.92
CA PRO A 460 25.29 -34.79 25.58
C PRO A 460 26.67 -34.20 25.89
N ASN A 461 27.69 -35.06 26.08
CA ASN A 461 29.07 -34.65 26.31
C ASN A 461 29.84 -34.35 25.00
N ILE A 462 29.40 -34.91 23.86
CA ILE A 462 30.01 -34.69 22.53
C ILE A 462 29.44 -33.44 21.84
N VAL A 463 28.11 -33.25 21.88
CA VAL A 463 27.40 -32.14 21.20
C VAL A 463 28.05 -30.76 21.41
N PRO A 464 28.49 -30.36 22.62
CA PRO A 464 29.13 -29.06 22.84
C PRO A 464 30.40 -28.83 22.01
N TYR A 465 31.20 -29.87 21.76
CA TYR A 465 32.48 -29.79 21.07
C TYR A 465 32.39 -29.96 19.55
N VAL A 466 31.25 -30.42 19.04
CA VAL A 466 31.00 -30.50 17.59
C VAL A 466 30.58 -29.12 17.07
N LEU A 467 31.23 -28.69 15.98
CA LEU A 467 30.93 -27.45 15.26
C LEU A 467 29.45 -27.42 14.85
N ILE A 468 28.77 -26.28 15.04
CA ILE A 468 27.31 -26.16 14.88
C ILE A 468 26.84 -26.70 13.52
N ASN A 469 27.52 -26.32 12.44
CA ASN A 469 27.24 -26.74 11.06
C ASN A 469 27.46 -28.25 10.77
N HIS A 470 27.93 -29.03 11.75
CA HIS A 470 28.11 -30.48 11.66
C HIS A 470 27.39 -31.23 12.80
N ARG A 471 26.54 -30.54 13.59
CA ARG A 471 25.74 -31.20 14.63
C ARG A 471 24.58 -32.01 14.07
N GLU A 472 24.16 -31.73 12.83
CA GLU A 472 23.19 -32.55 12.09
C GLU A 472 23.66 -34.00 11.87
N GLU A 473 24.98 -34.23 11.74
CA GLU A 473 25.57 -35.58 11.65
C GLU A 473 25.34 -36.45 12.92
N LEU A 474 24.99 -35.82 14.06
CA LEU A 474 24.65 -36.51 15.30
C LEU A 474 23.19 -36.95 15.37
N LEU A 475 22.32 -36.47 14.47
CA LEU A 475 20.88 -36.77 14.48
C LEU A 475 20.56 -38.27 14.39
N PRO A 476 21.14 -39.06 13.46
CA PRO A 476 20.80 -40.49 13.37
C PRO A 476 21.18 -41.28 14.62
N LEU A 477 22.29 -40.90 15.27
CA LEU A 477 22.74 -41.49 16.52
C LEU A 477 21.81 -41.13 17.68
N MET A 478 21.40 -39.86 17.78
CA MET A 478 20.53 -39.40 18.86
C MET A 478 19.08 -39.89 18.69
N MET A 479 18.57 -39.96 17.47
CA MET A 479 17.29 -40.62 17.16
C MET A 479 17.31 -42.09 17.58
N CYS A 480 18.36 -42.84 17.25
CA CYS A 480 18.52 -44.24 17.66
C CYS A 480 18.55 -44.40 19.19
N ALA A 481 19.23 -43.50 19.89
CA ALA A 481 19.23 -43.47 21.36
C ALA A 481 17.84 -43.16 21.93
N ILE A 482 17.15 -42.11 21.45
CA ILE A 482 15.80 -41.75 21.93
C ILE A 482 14.78 -42.85 21.59
N GLU A 483 14.84 -43.48 20.41
CA GLU A 483 13.95 -44.56 20.02
C GLU A 483 14.01 -45.73 21.03
N ARG A 484 15.23 -46.12 21.45
CA ARG A 484 15.48 -47.43 22.08
C ARG A 484 15.91 -47.39 23.55
N HIS A 485 16.28 -46.24 24.11
CA HIS A 485 16.78 -46.18 25.50
C HIS A 485 15.66 -46.49 26.51
N PRO A 486 15.85 -47.44 27.46
CA PRO A 486 14.77 -47.90 28.33
C PRO A 486 14.30 -46.84 29.35
N VAL A 487 15.22 -46.03 29.88
CA VAL A 487 14.90 -45.03 30.92
C VAL A 487 14.32 -43.76 30.31
N SER A 488 13.13 -43.35 30.77
CA SER A 488 12.37 -42.21 30.22
C SER A 488 13.03 -40.85 30.43
N SER A 489 13.66 -40.60 31.59
CA SER A 489 14.35 -39.33 31.88
C SER A 489 15.58 -39.11 31.02
N THR A 490 16.30 -40.19 30.67
CA THR A 490 17.42 -40.10 29.71
C THR A 490 16.90 -39.82 28.30
N ARG A 491 15.76 -40.40 27.90
CA ARG A 491 15.13 -40.07 26.61
C ARG A 491 14.73 -38.60 26.55
N ASP A 492 14.02 -38.11 27.56
CA ASP A 492 13.64 -36.69 27.66
C ASP A 492 14.86 -35.75 27.60
N SER A 493 15.93 -36.05 28.34
CA SER A 493 17.19 -35.30 28.26
C SER A 493 17.81 -35.30 26.85
N LEU A 494 17.71 -36.41 26.10
CA LEU A 494 18.16 -36.49 24.71
C LEU A 494 17.22 -35.77 23.75
N THR A 495 15.90 -35.79 23.97
CA THR A 495 14.92 -35.05 23.16
C THR A 495 15.01 -33.53 23.39
N HIS A 496 15.23 -33.09 24.63
CA HIS A 496 15.61 -31.71 24.91
C HIS A 496 16.92 -31.34 24.18
N THR A 497 17.90 -32.25 24.14
CA THR A 497 19.15 -32.05 23.38
C THR A 497 18.91 -31.99 21.87
N LEU A 498 17.98 -32.78 21.32
CA LEU A 498 17.57 -32.80 19.91
C LEU A 498 17.09 -31.43 19.43
N PHE A 499 16.10 -30.84 20.10
CA PHE A 499 15.62 -29.49 19.76
C PHE A 499 16.68 -28.41 20.04
N ASN A 500 17.60 -28.64 20.98
CA ASN A 500 18.65 -27.69 21.34
C ASN A 500 20.00 -27.87 20.61
N LEU A 501 20.13 -28.81 19.67
CA LEU A 501 21.37 -29.04 18.91
C LEU A 501 21.95 -27.74 18.33
N ILE A 502 21.07 -26.90 17.79
CA ILE A 502 21.41 -25.65 17.11
C ILE A 502 20.72 -24.49 17.85
N LYS A 503 21.47 -23.42 18.13
CA LYS A 503 20.99 -22.29 18.94
C LYS A 503 19.99 -21.41 18.18
N ARG A 504 20.25 -21.15 16.89
CA ARG A 504 19.38 -20.44 15.94
C ARG A 504 19.37 -21.23 14.62
N PRO A 505 18.43 -22.17 14.40
CA PRO A 505 18.44 -23.02 13.20
C PRO A 505 17.92 -22.28 11.97
N ASP A 506 18.66 -22.35 10.86
CA ASP A 506 18.22 -21.85 9.55
C ASP A 506 17.08 -22.69 8.94
N GLU A 507 16.58 -22.33 7.75
CA GLU A 507 15.47 -23.04 7.10
C GLU A 507 15.77 -24.51 6.79
N GLN A 508 16.99 -24.81 6.34
CA GLN A 508 17.41 -26.18 6.05
C GLN A 508 17.57 -26.98 7.35
N GLN A 509 18.19 -26.38 8.36
CA GLN A 509 18.37 -26.98 9.68
C GLN A 509 17.03 -27.25 10.39
N ARG A 510 16.05 -26.34 10.27
CA ARG A 510 14.69 -26.56 10.79
C ARG A 510 14.00 -27.73 10.09
N ARG A 511 14.11 -27.86 8.76
CA ARG A 511 13.58 -29.04 8.03
C ARG A 511 14.25 -30.33 8.50
N ILE A 512 15.58 -30.36 8.58
CA ILE A 512 16.35 -31.54 9.02
C ILE A 512 15.96 -31.98 10.46
N ILE A 513 15.75 -31.02 11.38
CA ILE A 513 15.24 -31.31 12.73
C ILE A 513 13.79 -31.82 12.67
N MET A 514 12.94 -31.27 11.79
CA MET A 514 11.56 -31.70 11.63
C MET A 514 11.46 -33.14 11.08
N ASP A 515 12.21 -33.46 10.03
CA ASP A 515 12.29 -34.81 9.44
C ASP A 515 12.72 -35.84 10.49
N ALA A 516 13.68 -35.48 11.35
CA ALA A 516 14.12 -36.29 12.48
C ALA A 516 12.99 -36.51 13.51
N CYS A 517 12.26 -35.45 13.90
CA CYS A 517 11.13 -35.54 14.82
C CYS A 517 9.95 -36.33 14.25
N VAL A 518 9.60 -36.16 12.97
CA VAL A 518 8.56 -36.91 12.26
C VAL A 518 8.93 -38.39 12.14
N SER A 519 10.17 -38.69 11.76
CA SER A 519 10.66 -40.07 11.69
C SER A 519 10.74 -40.73 13.07
N LEU A 520 11.05 -39.98 14.13
CA LEU A 520 11.03 -40.49 15.50
C LEU A 520 9.59 -40.78 15.94
N SER A 521 8.66 -39.85 15.74
CA SER A 521 7.23 -40.01 16.06
C SER A 521 6.62 -41.25 15.41
N ARG A 522 6.95 -41.49 14.13
CA ARG A 522 6.55 -42.69 13.37
C ARG A 522 7.05 -44.00 13.99
N ASN A 523 8.22 -44.00 14.62
CA ASN A 523 8.83 -45.17 15.23
C ASN A 523 8.41 -45.39 16.69
N VAL A 524 8.15 -44.31 17.45
CA VAL A 524 7.79 -44.38 18.89
C VAL A 524 6.29 -44.40 19.17
N GLY A 525 5.46 -43.97 18.20
CA GLY A 525 4.00 -43.97 18.29
C GLY A 525 3.41 -42.80 19.09
N GLU A 526 2.07 -42.73 19.07
CA GLU A 526 1.31 -41.56 19.56
C GLU A 526 1.60 -41.22 21.03
N MET A 527 1.50 -42.20 21.92
CA MET A 527 1.68 -41.99 23.37
C MET A 527 3.07 -41.40 23.71
N ARG A 528 4.13 -41.81 23.01
CA ARG A 528 5.49 -41.28 23.22
C ARG A 528 5.69 -39.93 22.53
N THR A 529 5.08 -39.71 21.36
CA THR A 529 5.07 -38.39 20.71
C THR A 529 4.42 -37.33 21.62
N GLU A 530 3.30 -37.68 22.25
CA GLU A 530 2.59 -36.82 23.20
C GLU A 530 3.38 -36.51 24.48
N THR A 531 4.15 -37.48 24.99
CA THR A 531 4.77 -37.39 26.32
C THR A 531 6.27 -37.10 26.31
N GLU A 532 6.93 -37.24 25.15
CA GLU A 532 8.38 -37.01 24.99
C GLU A 532 8.70 -35.89 23.97
N LEU A 533 7.84 -35.62 22.98
CA LEU A 533 8.10 -34.61 21.93
C LEU A 533 7.27 -33.32 22.09
N LEU A 534 5.94 -33.41 22.30
CA LEU A 534 5.11 -32.21 22.46
C LEU A 534 5.46 -31.31 23.67
N PRO A 535 5.95 -31.82 24.82
CA PRO A 535 6.40 -30.95 25.92
C PRO A 535 7.57 -30.04 25.52
N GLN A 536 8.51 -30.56 24.71
CA GLN A 536 9.65 -29.80 24.21
C GLN A 536 9.22 -28.67 23.25
N CYS A 537 8.16 -28.90 22.47
CA CYS A 537 7.49 -27.85 21.68
C CYS A 537 6.84 -26.78 22.58
N TRP A 538 6.13 -27.20 23.64
CA TRP A 538 5.48 -26.28 24.59
C TRP A 538 6.49 -25.40 25.34
N GLU A 539 7.61 -25.96 25.82
CA GLU A 539 8.66 -25.20 26.52
C GLU A 539 9.32 -24.12 25.64
N GLN A 540 9.39 -24.34 24.33
CA GLN A 540 10.06 -23.45 23.39
C GLN A 540 9.13 -22.42 22.73
N ILE A 541 7.83 -22.46 23.01
CA ILE A 541 6.82 -21.57 22.42
C ILE A 541 7.08 -20.08 22.68
N ASN A 542 7.69 -19.74 23.82
CA ASN A 542 8.03 -18.37 24.23
C ASN A 542 9.56 -18.11 24.19
N HIS A 543 10.32 -18.90 23.42
CA HIS A 543 11.77 -18.76 23.37
C HIS A 543 12.20 -17.41 22.76
N THR A 544 13.28 -16.81 23.27
CA THR A 544 13.80 -15.49 22.81
C THR A 544 14.05 -15.41 21.31
N TYR A 545 14.81 -16.36 20.75
CA TYR A 545 15.04 -16.50 19.31
C TYR A 545 13.77 -16.90 18.55
N GLU A 546 13.40 -16.12 17.53
CA GLU A 546 12.21 -16.37 16.72
C GLU A 546 12.34 -17.62 15.84
N GLU A 547 13.55 -18.03 15.46
CA GLU A 547 13.78 -19.24 14.68
C GLU A 547 13.38 -20.52 15.45
N ARG A 548 13.39 -20.46 16.79
CA ARG A 548 12.91 -21.54 17.65
C ARG A 548 11.39 -21.53 17.78
N ARG A 549 10.76 -20.36 17.94
CA ARG A 549 9.29 -20.24 17.94
C ARG A 549 8.70 -20.63 16.58
N LEU A 550 9.41 -20.32 15.49
CA LEU A 550 9.11 -20.78 14.13
C LEU A 550 9.26 -22.29 13.98
N LEU A 551 10.30 -22.91 14.54
CA LEU A 551 10.42 -24.38 14.59
C LEU A 551 9.23 -25.01 15.33
N VAL A 552 8.81 -24.44 16.47
CA VAL A 552 7.62 -24.90 17.20
C VAL A 552 6.34 -24.76 16.36
N ALA A 553 6.15 -23.64 15.66
CA ALA A 553 5.02 -23.45 14.75
C ALA A 553 4.98 -24.53 13.64
N GLN A 554 6.14 -24.87 13.07
CA GLN A 554 6.29 -25.92 12.06
C GLN A 554 6.08 -27.34 12.64
N SER A 555 6.45 -27.58 13.91
CA SER A 555 6.15 -28.84 14.61
C SER A 555 4.65 -29.12 14.71
N CYS A 556 3.82 -28.08 14.81
CA CYS A 556 2.39 -28.24 15.09
C CYS A 556 1.59 -28.90 13.96
N GLY A 557 1.94 -28.68 12.69
CA GLY A 557 1.31 -29.37 11.57
C GLY A 557 1.91 -30.77 11.37
N GLU A 558 3.23 -30.84 11.20
CA GLU A 558 3.96 -32.06 10.83
C GLU A 558 3.84 -33.19 11.88
N LEU A 559 3.82 -32.85 13.17
CA LEU A 559 3.65 -33.87 14.21
C LEU A 559 2.20 -34.33 14.37
N ALA A 560 1.19 -33.53 13.98
CA ALA A 560 -0.20 -33.75 14.36
C ALA A 560 -0.79 -35.10 13.92
N GLU A 561 -0.35 -35.66 12.78
CA GLU A 561 -0.77 -36.99 12.33
C GLU A 561 -0.37 -38.10 13.33
N TYR A 562 0.73 -37.92 14.04
CA TYR A 562 1.34 -38.88 14.97
C TYR A 562 0.91 -38.67 16.44
N VAL A 563 -0.22 -37.99 16.67
CA VAL A 563 -0.76 -37.65 18.00
C VAL A 563 -2.24 -38.05 18.05
N ARG A 564 -2.75 -38.50 19.20
CA ARG A 564 -4.18 -38.83 19.34
C ARG A 564 -5.08 -37.60 19.12
N PRO A 565 -6.30 -37.77 18.56
CA PRO A 565 -7.18 -36.65 18.21
C PRO A 565 -7.46 -35.67 19.35
N GLU A 566 -7.60 -36.15 20.58
CA GLU A 566 -7.91 -35.36 21.78
C GLU A 566 -6.76 -34.43 22.23
N ILE A 567 -5.55 -34.61 21.68
CA ILE A 567 -4.39 -33.75 21.92
C ILE A 567 -4.23 -32.72 20.78
N ARG A 568 -4.75 -33.02 19.58
CA ARG A 568 -4.76 -32.10 18.44
C ARG A 568 -5.64 -30.89 18.72
N ASP A 569 -6.88 -31.13 19.16
CA ASP A 569 -7.90 -30.09 19.39
C ASP A 569 -7.81 -29.41 20.78
N SER A 570 -6.82 -29.81 21.58
CA SER A 570 -6.52 -29.23 22.90
C SER A 570 -5.12 -28.61 22.97
N LEU A 571 -4.05 -29.41 22.97
CA LEU A 571 -2.67 -28.95 23.14
C LEU A 571 -2.13 -28.31 21.86
N ILE A 572 -2.21 -28.98 20.71
CA ILE A 572 -1.65 -28.43 19.46
C ILE A 572 -2.41 -27.16 19.05
N LEU A 573 -3.75 -27.17 19.15
CA LEU A 573 -4.57 -25.99 18.89
C LEU A 573 -4.25 -24.80 19.82
N SER A 574 -3.93 -25.04 21.11
CA SER A 574 -3.56 -23.95 22.03
C SER A 574 -2.13 -23.44 21.81
N ILE A 575 -1.18 -24.30 21.42
CA ILE A 575 0.14 -23.87 20.95
C ILE A 575 -0.01 -22.95 19.72
N VAL A 576 -0.77 -23.39 18.71
CA VAL A 576 -1.04 -22.60 17.51
C VAL A 576 -1.76 -21.29 17.84
N GLN A 577 -2.73 -21.29 18.76
CA GLN A 577 -3.40 -20.05 19.20
C GLN A 577 -2.42 -19.04 19.82
N GLN A 578 -1.47 -19.47 20.64
CA GLN A 578 -0.49 -18.56 21.22
C GLN A 578 0.50 -18.03 20.16
N LEU A 579 0.80 -18.82 19.12
CA LEU A 579 1.70 -18.43 18.04
C LEU A 579 1.08 -17.48 17.00
N ILE A 580 -0.25 -17.37 16.89
CA ILE A 580 -0.91 -16.32 16.09
C ILE A 580 -0.85 -14.93 16.77
N GLU A 581 -0.40 -14.87 18.03
CA GLU A 581 -0.17 -13.63 18.78
C GLU A 581 1.34 -13.27 18.88
N ASP A 582 2.22 -14.00 18.18
CA ASP A 582 3.65 -13.76 18.21
C ASP A 582 4.05 -12.40 17.60
N SER A 583 5.03 -11.74 18.21
CA SER A 583 5.68 -10.54 17.65
C SER A 583 6.25 -10.72 16.24
N ALA A 584 6.79 -11.89 15.93
CA ALA A 584 7.49 -12.17 14.68
C ALA A 584 6.52 -12.60 13.57
N THR A 585 6.51 -11.84 12.47
CA THR A 585 5.65 -12.09 11.30
C THR A 585 5.76 -13.52 10.76
N VAL A 586 6.99 -14.04 10.65
CA VAL A 586 7.25 -15.40 10.13
C VAL A 586 6.66 -16.50 11.02
N VAL A 587 6.53 -16.25 12.33
CA VAL A 587 5.92 -17.19 13.28
C VAL A 587 4.41 -17.21 13.13
N ARG A 588 3.77 -16.03 13.01
CA ARG A 588 2.32 -15.92 12.75
C ARG A 588 1.92 -16.49 11.39
N GLU A 589 2.75 -16.28 10.37
CA GLU A 589 2.59 -16.87 9.03
C GLU A 589 2.67 -18.40 9.07
N ALA A 590 3.68 -18.96 9.74
CA ALA A 590 3.77 -20.40 9.96
C ALA A 590 2.61 -20.94 10.81
N ALA A 591 2.13 -20.19 11.80
CA ALA A 591 0.95 -20.59 12.60
C ALA A 591 -0.33 -20.63 11.76
N ALA A 592 -0.52 -19.69 10.82
CA ALA A 592 -1.64 -19.71 9.87
C ALA A 592 -1.60 -20.95 8.95
N HIS A 593 -0.42 -21.25 8.39
CA HIS A 593 -0.19 -22.44 7.56
C HIS A 593 -0.45 -23.75 8.34
N ASN A 594 0.16 -23.89 9.51
CA ASN A 594 0.03 -25.10 10.32
C ASN A 594 -1.38 -25.27 10.91
N LEU A 595 -2.13 -24.19 11.17
CA LEU A 595 -3.56 -24.27 11.48
C LEU A 595 -4.34 -24.86 10.31
N ALA A 596 -4.06 -24.47 9.07
CA ALA A 596 -4.73 -25.00 7.88
C ALA A 596 -4.49 -26.51 7.69
N LEU A 597 -3.27 -26.98 7.98
CA LEU A 597 -2.92 -28.42 8.00
C LEU A 597 -3.61 -29.19 9.14
N LEU A 598 -3.88 -28.53 10.27
CA LEU A 598 -4.45 -29.15 11.46
C LEU A 598 -5.96 -29.43 11.36
N LEU A 599 -6.75 -28.59 10.67
CA LEU A 599 -8.22 -28.74 10.61
C LEU A 599 -8.70 -30.07 10.03
N PRO A 600 -8.13 -30.61 8.93
CA PRO A 600 -8.49 -31.94 8.41
C PRO A 600 -8.24 -33.10 9.38
N LEU A 601 -7.43 -32.89 10.43
CA LEU A 601 -7.04 -33.91 11.41
C LEU A 601 -7.91 -33.88 12.69
N PHE A 602 -8.85 -32.94 12.82
CA PHE A 602 -9.79 -32.85 13.94
C PHE A 602 -10.97 -33.82 13.79
N PRO A 603 -11.43 -34.47 14.87
CA PRO A 603 -12.47 -35.50 14.81
C PRO A 603 -13.89 -34.95 14.64
N ASN A 604 -14.11 -33.67 14.97
CA ASN A 604 -15.40 -32.99 14.85
C ASN A 604 -15.20 -31.47 14.65
N THR A 605 -16.30 -30.71 14.64
CA THR A 605 -16.30 -29.25 14.45
C THR A 605 -16.61 -28.46 15.73
N ASP A 606 -16.45 -29.02 16.93
CA ASP A 606 -16.84 -28.36 18.19
C ASP A 606 -16.01 -27.09 18.45
N LYS A 607 -14.76 -27.06 17.97
CA LYS A 607 -13.86 -25.90 18.03
C LYS A 607 -14.11 -24.85 16.93
N TYR A 608 -15.09 -25.05 16.04
CA TYR A 608 -15.26 -24.25 14.82
C TYR A 608 -15.22 -22.74 15.06
N PHE A 609 -16.01 -22.23 16.03
CA PHE A 609 -16.07 -20.79 16.30
C PHE A 609 -14.74 -20.21 16.82
N LYS A 610 -13.90 -21.01 17.48
CA LYS A 610 -12.58 -20.56 17.94
C LYS A 610 -11.58 -20.48 16.77
N VAL A 611 -11.66 -21.43 15.85
CA VAL A 611 -10.89 -21.40 14.58
C VAL A 611 -11.36 -20.25 13.68
N GLU A 612 -12.67 -19.97 13.63
CA GLU A 612 -13.26 -18.84 12.89
C GLU A 612 -12.76 -17.49 13.45
N GLU A 613 -12.73 -17.33 14.78
CA GLU A 613 -12.13 -16.16 15.46
C GLU A 613 -10.63 -15.99 15.12
N MET A 614 -9.84 -17.06 15.26
CA MET A 614 -8.40 -17.07 14.94
C MET A 614 -8.13 -16.76 13.46
N MET A 615 -8.99 -17.22 12.55
CA MET A 615 -8.91 -16.93 11.12
C MET A 615 -9.22 -15.45 10.83
N PHE A 616 -10.25 -14.85 11.45
CA PHE A 616 -10.51 -13.40 11.30
C PHE A 616 -9.40 -12.52 11.91
N GLN A 617 -8.77 -12.96 13.00
CA GLN A 617 -7.60 -12.32 13.59
C GLN A 617 -6.41 -12.30 12.60
N LEU A 618 -6.11 -13.43 11.97
CA LEU A 618 -5.04 -13.55 10.96
C LEU A 618 -5.36 -12.81 9.64
N ILE A 619 -6.63 -12.75 9.21
CA ILE A 619 -7.05 -11.93 8.07
C ILE A 619 -6.90 -10.43 8.36
N CYS A 620 -6.95 -10.01 9.63
CA CYS A 620 -6.69 -8.62 10.03
C CYS A 620 -5.26 -8.39 10.55
N ASP A 621 -4.30 -9.25 10.20
CA ASP A 621 -2.89 -9.09 10.58
C ASP A 621 -2.26 -7.87 9.86
N PRO A 622 -1.41 -7.06 10.52
CA PRO A 622 -0.73 -5.94 9.87
C PRO A 622 0.29 -6.37 8.78
N SER A 623 0.68 -7.65 8.71
CA SER A 623 1.53 -8.18 7.65
C SER A 623 0.73 -8.76 6.49
N GLY A 624 1.00 -8.25 5.29
CA GLY A 624 0.49 -8.82 4.04
C GLY A 624 0.83 -10.31 3.87
N LEU A 625 1.99 -10.81 4.35
CA LEU A 625 2.36 -12.22 4.21
C LEU A 625 1.41 -13.14 4.97
N VAL A 626 1.11 -12.81 6.23
CA VAL A 626 0.18 -13.55 7.09
C VAL A 626 -1.22 -13.56 6.45
N VAL A 627 -1.64 -12.42 5.91
CA VAL A 627 -2.91 -12.27 5.17
C VAL A 627 -2.95 -13.13 3.90
N GLU A 628 -1.91 -13.13 3.06
CA GLU A 628 -1.86 -13.93 1.84
C GLU A 628 -1.97 -15.43 2.13
N THR A 629 -1.18 -15.94 3.08
CA THR A 629 -1.20 -17.34 3.52
C THR A 629 -2.56 -17.71 4.11
N THR A 630 -3.16 -16.82 4.91
CA THR A 630 -4.48 -17.04 5.49
C THR A 630 -5.60 -17.09 4.44
N LEU A 631 -5.57 -16.21 3.44
CA LEU A 631 -6.56 -16.20 2.35
C LEU A 631 -6.42 -17.42 1.42
N LYS A 632 -5.19 -17.89 1.16
CA LYS A 632 -4.91 -18.97 0.20
C LYS A 632 -5.04 -20.37 0.79
N GLU A 633 -4.81 -20.54 2.09
CA GLU A 633 -4.67 -21.85 2.71
C GLU A 633 -5.66 -22.06 3.86
N LEU A 634 -5.61 -21.20 4.89
CA LEU A 634 -6.46 -21.34 6.08
C LEU A 634 -7.94 -21.12 5.74
N LEU A 635 -8.30 -20.10 4.98
CA LEU A 635 -9.69 -19.82 4.64
C LEU A 635 -10.34 -20.98 3.83
N PRO A 636 -9.72 -21.52 2.76
CA PRO A 636 -10.19 -22.76 2.12
C PRO A 636 -10.27 -23.96 3.06
N ALA A 637 -9.31 -24.13 3.99
CA ALA A 637 -9.35 -25.21 4.97
C ALA A 637 -10.54 -25.07 5.94
N VAL A 638 -10.81 -23.87 6.47
CA VAL A 638 -11.95 -23.57 7.35
C VAL A 638 -13.29 -23.81 6.64
N ILE A 639 -13.42 -23.38 5.38
CA ILE A 639 -14.63 -23.62 4.57
C ILE A 639 -14.86 -25.13 4.38
N LYS A 640 -13.81 -25.87 4.00
CA LYS A 640 -13.87 -27.31 3.71
C LYS A 640 -14.13 -28.16 4.96
N TRP A 641 -13.52 -27.83 6.09
CA TRP A 641 -13.69 -28.55 7.36
C TRP A 641 -15.01 -28.20 8.05
N GLY A 642 -15.34 -26.92 8.14
CA GLY A 642 -16.54 -26.46 8.86
C GLY A 642 -17.83 -26.59 8.06
N ASN A 643 -17.80 -26.42 6.73
CA ASN A 643 -18.98 -26.31 5.86
C ASN A 643 -20.02 -25.25 6.32
N ARG A 644 -19.54 -24.15 6.93
CA ARG A 644 -20.38 -23.12 7.59
C ARG A 644 -20.19 -21.74 6.97
N LEU A 645 -20.10 -21.69 5.63
CA LEU A 645 -19.90 -20.47 4.83
C LEU A 645 -20.83 -19.30 5.25
N ASP A 646 -22.07 -19.58 5.66
CA ASP A 646 -23.05 -18.56 6.07
C ASP A 646 -22.66 -17.82 7.36
N HIS A 647 -21.85 -18.45 8.22
CA HIS A 647 -21.25 -17.80 9.39
C HIS A 647 -20.07 -16.91 8.98
N ILE A 648 -19.15 -17.44 8.16
CA ILE A 648 -18.00 -16.69 7.63
C ILE A 648 -18.49 -15.42 6.92
N LEU A 649 -19.50 -15.53 6.05
CA LEU A 649 -20.07 -14.39 5.32
C LEU A 649 -20.75 -13.37 6.24
N ARG A 650 -21.43 -13.81 7.29
CA ARG A 650 -22.02 -12.91 8.29
C ARG A 650 -20.94 -12.20 9.11
N GLY A 651 -19.91 -12.94 9.54
CA GLY A 651 -18.73 -12.42 10.24
C GLY A 651 -18.04 -11.35 9.40
N LEU A 652 -17.70 -11.68 8.15
CA LEU A 652 -17.05 -10.77 7.19
C LEU A 652 -17.80 -9.45 7.06
N LEU A 653 -19.11 -9.49 6.75
CA LEU A 653 -19.90 -8.26 6.60
C LEU A 653 -19.93 -7.46 7.91
N SER A 654 -20.07 -8.13 9.06
CA SER A 654 -20.06 -7.46 10.37
C SER A 654 -18.70 -6.84 10.74
N HIS A 655 -17.57 -7.50 10.45
CA HIS A 655 -16.22 -6.97 10.66
C HIS A 655 -15.91 -5.81 9.70
N THR A 656 -16.39 -5.89 8.45
CA THR A 656 -16.20 -4.83 7.45
C THR A 656 -16.97 -3.56 7.83
N LEU A 657 -18.25 -3.69 8.19
CA LEU A 657 -19.06 -2.55 8.64
C LEU A 657 -18.57 -1.99 9.97
N SER A 658 -18.27 -2.84 10.96
CA SER A 658 -17.83 -2.37 12.28
C SER A 658 -16.49 -1.63 12.22
N SER A 659 -15.55 -2.05 11.37
CA SER A 659 -14.27 -1.34 11.15
C SER A 659 -14.51 0.12 10.71
N ALA A 660 -15.50 0.37 9.85
CA ALA A 660 -15.86 1.72 9.42
C ALA A 660 -16.75 2.46 10.46
N GLN A 661 -17.65 1.78 11.16
CA GLN A 661 -18.61 2.38 12.09
C GLN A 661 -17.96 2.89 13.39
N HIS A 662 -16.88 2.23 13.87
CA HIS A 662 -16.13 2.68 15.05
C HIS A 662 -15.25 3.92 14.77
N CYS A 663 -14.97 4.23 13.50
CA CYS A 663 -14.23 5.45 13.15
C CYS A 663 -15.05 6.71 13.45
N PRO A 664 -14.41 7.83 13.83
CA PRO A 664 -15.11 9.10 14.04
C PRO A 664 -15.70 9.64 12.71
N PRO A 665 -16.81 10.39 12.77
CA PRO A 665 -17.38 11.05 11.60
C PRO A 665 -16.47 12.20 11.12
N LEU A 666 -16.55 12.55 9.83
CA LEU A 666 -15.80 13.67 9.27
C LEU A 666 -16.24 15.04 9.80
N SER A 667 -17.49 15.16 10.27
CA SER A 667 -18.01 16.36 10.92
C SER A 667 -18.93 16.00 12.08
N GLY A 668 -18.79 16.73 13.20
CA GLY A 668 -19.68 16.63 14.36
C GLY A 668 -21.03 17.33 14.19
N VAL A 669 -21.28 18.00 13.05
CA VAL A 669 -22.54 18.69 12.79
C VAL A 669 -23.62 17.67 12.42
N GLU A 670 -24.53 17.39 13.36
CA GLU A 670 -25.65 16.47 13.15
C GLU A 670 -26.48 16.83 11.90
N GLY A 671 -26.84 15.82 11.11
CA GLY A 671 -27.61 16.01 9.88
C GLY A 671 -26.82 16.63 8.72
N SER A 672 -25.51 16.85 8.85
CA SER A 672 -24.65 17.21 7.71
C SER A 672 -24.38 16.01 6.80
N LEU A 673 -23.83 16.27 5.61
CA LEU A 673 -23.37 15.22 4.70
C LEU A 673 -22.16 14.49 5.32
N GLU A 674 -21.22 15.26 5.88
CA GLU A 674 -19.96 14.80 6.45
C GLU A 674 -20.12 14.01 7.76
N SER A 675 -21.21 14.20 8.52
CA SER A 675 -21.45 13.42 9.75
C SER A 675 -21.78 11.94 9.48
N HIS A 676 -22.02 11.56 8.23
CA HIS A 676 -22.25 10.18 7.80
C HIS A 676 -20.95 9.50 7.34
N LEU A 677 -20.03 10.29 6.75
CA LEU A 677 -18.73 9.86 6.26
C LEU A 677 -17.74 9.70 7.41
N ARG A 678 -16.75 8.82 7.27
CA ARG A 678 -15.85 8.37 8.35
C ARG A 678 -14.39 8.70 8.06
N VAL A 679 -13.64 9.06 9.10
CA VAL A 679 -12.19 9.23 9.04
C VAL A 679 -11.52 7.89 9.35
N LEU A 680 -11.12 7.16 8.30
CA LEU A 680 -10.45 5.87 8.47
C LEU A 680 -8.98 6.04 8.87
N GLY A 681 -8.58 5.40 9.96
CA GLY A 681 -7.17 5.19 10.30
C GLY A 681 -6.50 4.20 9.34
N GLU A 682 -5.19 4.03 9.47
CA GLU A 682 -4.42 3.12 8.60
C GLU A 682 -4.81 1.66 8.82
N ARG A 683 -5.04 1.26 10.08
CA ARG A 683 -5.46 -0.09 10.44
C ARG A 683 -6.88 -0.41 9.95
N GLU A 684 -7.82 0.52 10.10
CA GLU A 684 -9.22 0.30 9.72
C GLU A 684 -9.34 0.27 8.19
N ARG A 685 -8.58 1.12 7.47
CA ARG A 685 -8.45 1.08 6.01
C ARG A 685 -7.87 -0.26 5.53
N TRP A 686 -6.81 -0.75 6.17
CA TRP A 686 -6.20 -2.05 5.86
C TRP A 686 -7.19 -3.20 6.09
N ASN A 687 -7.83 -3.26 7.27
CA ASN A 687 -8.83 -4.28 7.59
C ASN A 687 -9.96 -4.29 6.56
N ILE A 688 -10.48 -3.13 6.14
CA ILE A 688 -11.56 -3.05 5.14
C ILE A 688 -11.07 -3.48 3.75
N ASP A 689 -9.86 -3.11 3.31
CA ASP A 689 -9.31 -3.60 2.05
C ASP A 689 -9.20 -5.13 2.04
N VAL A 690 -8.65 -5.72 3.10
CA VAL A 690 -8.43 -7.15 3.21
C VAL A 690 -9.74 -7.94 3.38
N LEU A 691 -10.73 -7.43 4.12
CA LEU A 691 -12.05 -8.07 4.20
C LEU A 691 -12.82 -7.98 2.87
N LEU A 692 -12.64 -6.91 2.09
CA LEU A 692 -13.17 -6.84 0.72
C LEU A 692 -12.41 -7.78 -0.25
N ARG A 693 -11.12 -8.04 -0.02
CA ARG A 693 -10.39 -9.11 -0.73
C ARG A 693 -10.91 -10.50 -0.35
N MET A 694 -11.12 -10.76 0.93
CA MET A 694 -11.73 -12.00 1.42
C MET A 694 -13.09 -12.25 0.76
N LEU A 695 -13.92 -11.21 0.60
CA LEU A 695 -15.22 -11.31 -0.08
C LEU A 695 -15.08 -11.69 -1.56
N MET A 696 -14.03 -11.22 -2.24
CA MET A 696 -13.70 -11.62 -3.62
C MET A 696 -13.29 -13.09 -3.69
N GLU A 697 -12.38 -13.55 -2.81
CA GLU A 697 -11.93 -14.95 -2.78
C GLU A 697 -13.06 -15.94 -2.42
N LEU A 698 -14.10 -15.46 -1.70
CA LEU A 698 -15.30 -16.25 -1.39
C LEU A 698 -16.33 -16.29 -2.52
N LEU A 699 -16.27 -15.40 -3.52
CA LEU A 699 -17.25 -15.34 -4.62
C LEU A 699 -17.43 -16.67 -5.39
N PRO A 700 -16.37 -17.46 -5.68
CA PRO A 700 -16.51 -18.79 -6.26
C PRO A 700 -17.36 -19.74 -5.40
N ALA A 701 -17.14 -19.76 -4.09
CA ALA A 701 -17.84 -20.61 -3.14
C ALA A 701 -19.30 -20.16 -2.94
N ILE A 702 -19.54 -18.85 -2.89
CA ILE A 702 -20.89 -18.25 -2.88
C ILE A 702 -21.67 -18.70 -4.12
N HIS A 703 -21.09 -18.54 -5.32
CA HIS A 703 -21.72 -18.91 -6.58
C HIS A 703 -22.01 -20.42 -6.66
N GLN A 704 -21.01 -21.26 -6.34
CA GLN A 704 -21.18 -22.71 -6.32
C GLN A 704 -22.28 -23.13 -5.34
N LYS A 705 -22.29 -22.57 -4.12
CA LYS A 705 -23.31 -22.88 -3.13
C LYS A 705 -24.70 -22.46 -3.63
N ALA A 706 -24.85 -21.24 -4.16
CA ALA A 706 -26.12 -20.77 -4.73
C ALA A 706 -26.65 -21.71 -5.83
N MET A 707 -25.81 -22.14 -6.77
CA MET A 707 -26.18 -23.13 -7.79
C MET A 707 -26.60 -24.48 -7.18
N THR A 708 -25.82 -25.02 -6.24
CA THR A 708 -26.14 -26.32 -5.60
C THR A 708 -27.37 -26.29 -4.69
N THR A 709 -27.75 -25.12 -4.14
CA THR A 709 -28.97 -24.94 -3.35
C THR A 709 -30.14 -24.39 -4.16
N CYS A 710 -30.10 -24.45 -5.50
CA CYS A 710 -31.22 -24.05 -6.36
C CYS A 710 -32.42 -25.00 -6.13
N PRO A 711 -33.59 -24.51 -5.67
CA PRO A 711 -34.77 -25.35 -5.48
C PRO A 711 -35.42 -25.76 -6.83
N PHE A 712 -35.09 -25.08 -7.93
CA PHE A 712 -35.72 -25.22 -9.24
C PHE A 712 -34.99 -26.23 -10.15
N SER A 713 -34.67 -27.40 -9.59
CA SER A 713 -33.74 -28.41 -10.14
C SER A 713 -34.17 -29.14 -11.43
N SER A 714 -35.28 -28.77 -12.05
CA SER A 714 -35.79 -29.32 -13.31
C SER A 714 -35.29 -28.62 -14.58
N ILE A 715 -34.52 -27.52 -14.44
CA ILE A 715 -34.00 -26.70 -15.53
C ILE A 715 -32.45 -26.65 -15.46
N SER A 716 -31.79 -26.51 -16.60
CA SER A 716 -30.32 -26.42 -16.77
C SER A 716 -29.48 -27.65 -16.37
N LYS A 717 -29.48 -28.67 -17.24
CA LYS A 717 -28.32 -29.56 -17.47
C LYS A 717 -27.54 -29.21 -18.74
N SER A 718 -27.81 -28.04 -19.32
CA SER A 718 -27.35 -27.61 -20.64
C SER A 718 -26.82 -26.16 -20.69
N GLU A 719 -26.92 -25.41 -19.59
CA GLU A 719 -26.45 -24.01 -19.47
C GLU A 719 -25.46 -23.93 -18.31
N GLU A 720 -24.29 -24.56 -18.47
CA GLU A 720 -23.27 -24.72 -17.43
C GLU A 720 -22.49 -23.42 -17.13
N SER A 721 -23.13 -22.39 -16.58
CA SER A 721 -22.47 -21.39 -15.70
C SER A 721 -23.35 -20.31 -15.07
N ALA A 722 -24.50 -19.95 -15.66
CA ALA A 722 -25.17 -18.67 -15.36
C ALA A 722 -26.68 -18.79 -15.06
N PHE A 723 -27.24 -17.78 -14.37
CA PHE A 723 -28.68 -17.72 -14.07
C PHE A 723 -29.46 -17.18 -15.28
N SER A 724 -30.28 -18.02 -15.90
CA SER A 724 -31.08 -17.64 -17.09
C SER A 724 -32.38 -16.90 -16.73
N VAL A 725 -32.95 -16.15 -17.68
CA VAL A 725 -34.13 -15.29 -17.45
C VAL A 725 -35.32 -16.10 -16.92
N SER A 726 -35.60 -17.26 -17.49
CA SER A 726 -36.71 -18.13 -17.06
C SER A 726 -36.53 -18.69 -15.65
N LEU A 727 -35.29 -18.88 -15.19
CA LEU A 727 -34.99 -19.25 -13.81
C LEU A 727 -35.28 -18.08 -12.85
N LEU A 728 -35.01 -16.84 -13.28
CA LEU A 728 -35.34 -15.62 -12.52
C LEU A 728 -36.86 -15.37 -12.49
N GLU A 729 -37.60 -15.68 -13.55
CA GLU A 729 -39.07 -15.63 -13.57
C GLU A 729 -39.69 -16.60 -12.56
N ILE A 730 -39.21 -17.84 -12.50
CA ILE A 730 -39.67 -18.86 -11.53
C ILE A 730 -39.30 -18.47 -10.10
N TYR A 731 -38.09 -17.92 -9.88
CA TYR A 731 -37.68 -17.35 -8.60
C TYR A 731 -38.64 -16.23 -8.15
N ALA A 732 -38.99 -15.30 -9.04
CA ALA A 732 -39.86 -14.17 -8.74
C ALA A 732 -41.28 -14.55 -8.28
N GLU A 733 -41.77 -15.75 -8.64
CA GLU A 733 -43.04 -16.28 -8.12
C GLU A 733 -43.02 -16.52 -6.60
N GLY A 734 -41.83 -16.58 -5.97
CA GLY A 734 -41.67 -16.65 -4.52
C GLY A 734 -42.16 -17.95 -3.87
N ARG A 735 -42.23 -19.06 -4.63
CA ARG A 735 -42.73 -20.36 -4.15
C ARG A 735 -41.76 -21.12 -3.24
N SER A 736 -40.50 -20.72 -3.18
CA SER A 736 -39.45 -21.36 -2.39
C SER A 736 -38.34 -20.35 -2.09
N GLU A 737 -37.79 -20.40 -0.88
CA GLU A 737 -36.63 -19.60 -0.48
C GLU A 737 -35.36 -20.12 -1.18
N TRP A 738 -34.45 -19.21 -1.51
CA TRP A 738 -33.14 -19.53 -2.10
C TRP A 738 -32.01 -18.79 -1.36
N PRO A 739 -31.70 -19.15 -0.09
CA PRO A 739 -31.02 -18.25 0.84
C PRO A 739 -29.63 -17.74 0.40
N MET A 740 -28.82 -18.57 -0.26
CA MET A 740 -27.48 -18.15 -0.71
C MET A 740 -27.53 -17.20 -1.93
N PHE A 741 -28.56 -17.33 -2.77
CA PHE A 741 -28.79 -16.45 -3.92
C PHE A 741 -29.39 -15.11 -3.47
N GLU A 742 -30.38 -15.17 -2.56
CA GLU A 742 -30.97 -14.01 -1.88
C GLU A 742 -29.93 -13.21 -1.10
N TRP A 743 -29.06 -13.86 -0.34
CA TRP A 743 -28.02 -13.20 0.45
C TRP A 743 -27.17 -12.22 -0.37
N MET A 744 -26.89 -12.50 -1.65
CA MET A 744 -26.10 -11.60 -2.49
C MET A 744 -26.78 -10.23 -2.66
N HIS A 745 -28.03 -10.21 -3.13
CA HIS A 745 -28.72 -8.95 -3.45
C HIS A 745 -29.51 -8.35 -2.29
N VAL A 746 -29.80 -9.13 -1.25
CA VAL A 746 -30.59 -8.68 -0.09
C VAL A 746 -29.72 -8.33 1.13
N ASP A 747 -28.58 -9.00 1.32
CA ASP A 747 -27.67 -8.76 2.45
C ASP A 747 -26.32 -8.17 2.00
N CYS A 748 -25.58 -8.83 1.10
CA CYS A 748 -24.24 -8.40 0.69
C CYS A 748 -24.27 -7.01 0.03
N PHE A 749 -25.08 -6.79 -1.00
CA PHE A 749 -25.22 -5.47 -1.63
C PHE A 749 -25.66 -4.40 -0.64
N ALA A 750 -26.60 -4.69 0.27
CA ALA A 750 -27.04 -3.74 1.29
C ALA A 750 -25.90 -3.31 2.24
N ASN A 751 -25.05 -4.26 2.67
CA ASN A 751 -23.89 -3.97 3.51
C ASN A 751 -22.80 -3.20 2.73
N LEU A 752 -22.54 -3.54 1.46
CA LEU A 752 -21.60 -2.82 0.60
C LEU A 752 -22.04 -1.38 0.30
N LEU A 753 -23.35 -1.15 0.09
CA LEU A 753 -23.94 0.17 -0.06
C LEU A 753 -23.83 1.00 1.23
N GLN A 754 -24.10 0.38 2.39
CA GLN A 754 -23.92 1.04 3.69
C GLN A 754 -22.45 1.41 3.95
N LEU A 755 -21.51 0.52 3.61
CA LEU A 755 -20.07 0.81 3.65
C LEU A 755 -19.71 1.98 2.74
N ALA A 756 -20.14 1.94 1.47
CA ALA A 756 -19.84 2.98 0.48
C ALA A 756 -20.32 4.38 0.91
N CYS A 757 -21.44 4.47 1.62
CA CYS A 757 -22.00 5.69 2.21
C CYS A 757 -21.28 6.18 3.48
N MET A 758 -20.32 5.42 4.02
CA MET A 758 -19.39 5.87 5.06
C MET A 758 -18.02 6.28 4.50
N LEU A 759 -17.69 5.93 3.24
CA LEU A 759 -16.40 6.21 2.63
C LEU A 759 -16.37 7.60 1.97
N PRO A 760 -15.50 8.55 2.41
CA PRO A 760 -15.26 9.79 1.69
C PRO A 760 -14.43 9.56 0.42
N GLN A 761 -14.33 10.59 -0.44
CA GLN A 761 -13.64 10.56 -1.73
C GLN A 761 -12.15 10.12 -1.65
N LYS A 762 -11.47 10.38 -0.53
CA LYS A 762 -10.09 9.93 -0.29
C LYS A 762 -9.97 8.39 -0.29
N GLU A 763 -11.04 7.69 0.07
CA GLU A 763 -11.09 6.23 0.19
C GLU A 763 -11.59 5.56 -1.11
N ASP A 764 -11.48 6.24 -2.26
CA ASP A 764 -11.86 5.73 -3.58
C ASP A 764 -11.16 4.40 -3.97
N HIS A 765 -10.03 4.05 -3.35
CA HIS A 765 -9.41 2.74 -3.53
C HIS A 765 -10.26 1.60 -2.93
N LEU A 766 -10.87 1.80 -1.75
CA LEU A 766 -11.85 0.87 -1.18
C LEU A 766 -13.12 0.85 -2.03
N ARG A 767 -13.56 2.02 -2.55
CA ARG A 767 -14.67 2.07 -3.51
C ARG A 767 -14.36 1.26 -4.77
N ASN A 768 -13.13 1.30 -5.29
CA ASN A 768 -12.65 0.51 -6.43
C ASN A 768 -12.62 -1.01 -6.12
N ARG A 769 -12.28 -1.43 -4.88
CA ARG A 769 -12.45 -2.83 -4.45
C ARG A 769 -13.91 -3.29 -4.55
N ILE A 770 -14.86 -2.48 -4.04
CA ILE A 770 -16.29 -2.76 -4.15
C ILE A 770 -16.72 -2.82 -5.62
N THR A 771 -16.32 -1.85 -6.45
CA THR A 771 -16.58 -1.83 -7.90
C THR A 771 -16.12 -3.12 -8.59
N LYS A 772 -14.90 -3.58 -8.30
CA LYS A 772 -14.35 -4.83 -8.85
C LYS A 772 -15.13 -6.06 -8.40
N PHE A 773 -15.60 -6.11 -7.16
CA PHE A 773 -16.45 -7.19 -6.68
C PHE A 773 -17.79 -7.23 -7.41
N LEU A 774 -18.46 -6.09 -7.62
CA LEU A 774 -19.71 -6.02 -8.39
C LEU A 774 -19.52 -6.50 -9.84
N LEU A 775 -18.47 -6.02 -10.52
CA LEU A 775 -18.13 -6.48 -11.86
C LEU A 775 -17.90 -8.01 -11.89
N ALA A 776 -17.19 -8.57 -10.91
CA ALA A 776 -16.98 -10.02 -10.79
C ALA A 776 -18.27 -10.79 -10.47
N VAL A 777 -19.20 -10.24 -9.67
CA VAL A 777 -20.53 -10.82 -9.47
C VAL A 777 -21.29 -10.85 -10.80
N SER A 778 -21.29 -9.75 -11.55
CA SER A 778 -21.96 -9.66 -12.85
C SER A 778 -21.41 -10.63 -13.90
N GLU A 779 -20.10 -10.87 -13.91
CA GLU A 779 -19.43 -11.85 -14.78
C GLU A 779 -19.79 -13.29 -14.39
N ARG A 780 -19.84 -13.59 -13.08
CA ARG A 780 -20.05 -14.95 -12.58
C ARG A 780 -21.52 -15.38 -12.54
N PHE A 781 -22.43 -14.47 -12.21
CA PHE A 781 -23.87 -14.72 -12.18
C PHE A 781 -24.52 -14.52 -13.57
N GLY A 782 -23.90 -13.72 -14.43
CA GLY A 782 -24.28 -13.52 -15.83
C GLY A 782 -25.18 -12.31 -16.08
N SER A 783 -25.31 -11.94 -17.37
CA SER A 783 -25.97 -10.71 -17.84
C SER A 783 -27.46 -10.60 -17.47
N SER A 784 -28.16 -11.73 -17.31
CA SER A 784 -29.56 -11.75 -16.86
C SER A 784 -29.68 -11.35 -15.39
N TYR A 785 -28.81 -11.88 -14.51
CA TYR A 785 -28.76 -11.47 -13.10
C TYR A 785 -28.40 -9.99 -12.96
N LEU A 786 -27.38 -9.54 -13.71
CA LEU A 786 -26.99 -8.14 -13.79
C LEU A 786 -28.17 -7.23 -14.17
N THR A 787 -28.93 -7.61 -15.21
CA THR A 787 -30.02 -6.79 -15.76
C THR A 787 -31.27 -6.78 -14.87
N HIS A 788 -31.61 -7.91 -14.25
CA HIS A 788 -32.91 -8.12 -13.62
C HIS A 788 -32.88 -8.14 -12.08
N ILE A 789 -31.70 -8.28 -11.47
CA ILE A 789 -31.53 -8.32 -10.01
C ILE A 789 -30.59 -7.20 -9.54
N GLU A 790 -29.36 -7.16 -10.05
CA GLU A 790 -28.33 -6.23 -9.56
C GLU A 790 -28.63 -4.77 -9.92
N LEU A 791 -28.89 -4.49 -11.21
CA LEU A 791 -29.19 -3.13 -11.69
C LEU A 791 -30.43 -2.51 -11.00
N PRO A 792 -31.59 -3.19 -10.86
CA PRO A 792 -32.72 -2.65 -10.12
C PRO A 792 -32.41 -2.34 -8.64
N VAL A 793 -31.61 -3.17 -7.96
CA VAL A 793 -31.23 -2.92 -6.55
C VAL A 793 -30.36 -1.66 -6.43
N PHE A 794 -29.39 -1.47 -7.32
CA PHE A 794 -28.55 -0.27 -7.33
C PHE A 794 -29.30 1.00 -7.79
N LEU A 795 -30.29 0.88 -8.69
CA LEU A 795 -31.16 1.99 -9.09
C LEU A 795 -32.04 2.46 -7.91
N VAL A 796 -32.70 1.53 -7.18
CA VAL A 796 -33.48 1.87 -5.97
C VAL A 796 -32.58 2.53 -4.92
N ALA A 797 -31.36 2.03 -4.71
CA ALA A 797 -30.41 2.61 -3.77
C ALA A 797 -29.87 3.99 -4.22
N ALA A 798 -29.76 4.23 -5.54
CA ALA A 798 -29.43 5.55 -6.11
C ALA A 798 -30.58 6.57 -6.01
N GLY A 799 -31.80 6.12 -5.70
CA GLY A 799 -32.99 6.98 -5.51
C GLY A 799 -34.05 6.89 -6.59
N ASP A 800 -33.90 5.99 -7.57
CA ASP A 800 -34.89 5.79 -8.64
C ASP A 800 -36.22 5.23 -8.10
N ASP A 801 -37.33 5.66 -8.71
CA ASP A 801 -38.70 5.20 -8.43
C ASP A 801 -39.25 4.25 -9.50
N GLU A 802 -38.65 4.22 -10.70
CA GLU A 802 -39.13 3.43 -11.85
C GLU A 802 -38.39 2.08 -12.02
N ALA A 803 -37.46 1.78 -11.10
CA ALA A 803 -36.64 0.56 -11.11
C ALA A 803 -37.47 -0.74 -11.10
N ASP A 804 -37.18 -1.63 -12.07
CA ASP A 804 -37.97 -2.83 -12.32
C ASP A 804 -37.66 -3.98 -11.35
N LEU A 805 -38.52 -4.14 -10.34
CA LEU A 805 -38.42 -5.21 -9.34
C LEU A 805 -39.27 -6.46 -9.68
N ARG A 806 -39.71 -6.64 -10.95
CA ARG A 806 -40.57 -7.77 -11.34
C ARG A 806 -39.90 -9.14 -11.17
N PHE A 807 -38.57 -9.22 -11.23
CA PHE A 807 -37.80 -10.46 -11.08
C PHE A 807 -37.41 -10.77 -9.62
N LEU A 808 -37.95 -10.02 -8.66
CA LEU A 808 -37.71 -10.21 -7.23
C LEU A 808 -39.00 -10.65 -6.50
N PRO A 809 -38.96 -11.67 -5.62
CA PRO A 809 -40.09 -12.08 -4.79
C PRO A 809 -40.69 -10.91 -4.00
N SER A 810 -42.02 -10.88 -3.92
CA SER A 810 -42.77 -9.82 -3.21
C SER A 810 -42.40 -9.70 -1.72
N ALA A 811 -41.96 -10.79 -1.08
CA ALA A 811 -41.46 -10.81 0.29
C ALA A 811 -40.15 -10.02 0.48
N ILE A 812 -39.34 -9.88 -0.56
CA ILE A 812 -38.03 -9.20 -0.56
C ILE A 812 -38.17 -7.71 -0.89
N HIS A 813 -39.24 -7.32 -1.62
CA HIS A 813 -39.50 -5.91 -2.00
C HIS A 813 -39.40 -4.91 -0.84
N PRO A 814 -39.90 -5.17 0.39
CA PRO A 814 -39.75 -4.24 1.51
C PRO A 814 -38.30 -4.02 1.96
N ARG A 815 -37.43 -5.03 1.83
CA ARG A 815 -36.00 -4.92 2.16
C ARG A 815 -35.28 -4.06 1.12
N ILE A 816 -35.48 -4.33 -0.18
CA ILE A 816 -34.86 -3.56 -1.27
C ILE A 816 -35.39 -2.12 -1.32
N LYS A 817 -36.70 -1.89 -1.19
CA LYS A 817 -37.29 -0.54 -1.05
C LYS A 817 -36.92 0.14 0.29
N GLY A 818 -36.32 -0.60 1.22
CA GLY A 818 -35.65 -0.08 2.42
C GLY A 818 -34.38 0.71 2.11
N LEU A 819 -33.66 0.36 1.03
CA LEU A 819 -32.42 1.00 0.61
C LEU A 819 -32.62 2.41 0.02
N LYS A 820 -33.84 2.77 -0.40
CA LYS A 820 -34.11 4.05 -1.07
C LYS A 820 -33.83 5.24 -0.13
N PRO A 821 -33.06 6.26 -0.56
CA PRO A 821 -32.80 7.46 0.23
C PRO A 821 -34.07 8.26 0.55
N ARG A 822 -34.37 8.42 1.85
CA ARG A 822 -35.62 9.07 2.34
C ARG A 822 -35.47 10.53 2.77
N THR A 823 -34.25 11.04 2.92
CA THR A 823 -33.96 12.42 3.34
C THR A 823 -33.14 13.14 2.26
N ALA A 824 -33.14 14.48 2.26
CA ALA A 824 -32.31 15.25 1.33
C ALA A 824 -30.81 14.92 1.48
N VAL A 825 -30.36 14.63 2.71
CA VAL A 825 -28.98 14.21 3.00
C VAL A 825 -28.71 12.82 2.43
N ALA A 826 -29.62 11.87 2.63
CA ALA A 826 -29.48 10.52 2.07
C ALA A 826 -29.47 10.52 0.54
N ASN A 827 -30.24 11.41 -0.12
CA ASN A 827 -30.20 11.55 -1.57
C ASN A 827 -28.84 12.08 -2.05
N ARG A 828 -28.24 13.06 -1.34
CA ARG A 828 -26.87 13.51 -1.63
C ARG A 828 -25.81 12.43 -1.39
N LEU A 829 -25.96 11.62 -0.33
CA LEU A 829 -25.10 10.45 -0.10
C LEU A 829 -25.25 9.43 -1.24
N ALA A 830 -26.46 9.18 -1.74
CA ALA A 830 -26.67 8.31 -2.89
C ALA A 830 -25.95 8.84 -4.15
N THR A 831 -26.07 10.13 -4.46
CA THR A 831 -25.33 10.77 -5.57
C THR A 831 -23.81 10.73 -5.39
N LEU A 832 -23.30 10.95 -4.18
CA LEU A 832 -21.86 10.99 -3.90
C LEU A 832 -21.21 9.59 -3.79
N CYS A 833 -21.94 8.61 -3.26
CA CYS A 833 -21.36 7.34 -2.79
C CYS A 833 -21.89 6.08 -3.51
N ILE A 834 -23.15 6.08 -3.94
CA ILE A 834 -23.82 4.94 -4.60
C ILE A 834 -23.77 5.07 -6.12
N LEU A 835 -24.04 6.26 -6.67
CA LEU A 835 -23.93 6.55 -8.11
C LEU A 835 -22.55 6.18 -8.72
N PRO A 836 -21.39 6.39 -8.06
CA PRO A 836 -20.11 5.92 -8.60
C PRO A 836 -20.03 4.38 -8.74
N LEU A 837 -20.69 3.64 -7.83
CA LEU A 837 -20.77 2.17 -7.89
C LEU A 837 -21.77 1.70 -8.94
N LEU A 838 -22.92 2.37 -9.08
CA LEU A 838 -23.87 2.12 -10.16
C LEU A 838 -23.22 2.33 -11.54
N LEU A 839 -22.50 3.45 -11.72
CA LEU A 839 -21.84 3.80 -12.98
C LEU A 839 -20.69 2.85 -13.33
N ALA A 840 -19.79 2.55 -12.39
CA ALA A 840 -18.56 1.80 -12.67
C ALA A 840 -18.65 0.29 -12.38
N GLY A 841 -19.49 -0.12 -11.42
CA GLY A 841 -19.57 -1.51 -10.94
C GLY A 841 -20.68 -2.31 -11.61
N VAL A 842 -21.77 -1.65 -12.00
CA VAL A 842 -22.99 -2.29 -12.52
C VAL A 842 -23.19 -1.94 -14.00
N LEU A 843 -23.39 -0.67 -14.32
CA LEU A 843 -23.47 -0.19 -15.71
C LEU A 843 -22.11 -0.23 -16.42
N GLY A 844 -21.00 -0.24 -15.66
CA GLY A 844 -19.63 -0.39 -16.18
C GLY A 844 -19.33 -1.77 -16.78
N ALA A 845 -20.17 -2.77 -16.52
CA ALA A 845 -20.02 -4.12 -17.04
C ALA A 845 -19.96 -4.12 -18.60
N PRO A 846 -19.13 -4.98 -19.24
CA PRO A 846 -18.94 -4.97 -20.69
C PRO A 846 -20.23 -5.10 -21.51
N SER A 847 -21.23 -5.81 -20.99
CA SER A 847 -22.56 -6.02 -21.58
C SER A 847 -23.49 -4.80 -21.48
N LYS A 848 -23.16 -3.79 -20.66
CA LYS A 848 -24.01 -2.63 -20.35
C LYS A 848 -23.50 -1.30 -20.92
N ARG A 849 -22.46 -1.32 -21.76
CA ARG A 849 -21.83 -0.11 -22.33
C ARG A 849 -22.81 0.86 -23.03
N GLU A 850 -23.80 0.37 -23.75
CA GLU A 850 -24.79 1.23 -24.42
C GLU A 850 -25.76 1.86 -23.41
N GLU A 851 -26.29 1.08 -22.47
CA GLU A 851 -27.12 1.58 -21.35
C GLU A 851 -26.36 2.60 -20.49
N LEU A 852 -25.08 2.39 -20.20
CA LEU A 852 -24.20 3.36 -19.53
C LEU A 852 -24.04 4.65 -20.33
N THR A 853 -23.89 4.56 -21.66
CA THR A 853 -23.77 5.73 -22.54
C THR A 853 -25.06 6.56 -22.51
N ILE A 854 -26.22 5.91 -22.57
CA ILE A 854 -27.54 6.54 -22.50
C ILE A 854 -27.75 7.18 -21.11
N PHE A 855 -27.47 6.44 -20.03
CA PHE A 855 -27.64 6.92 -18.66
C PHE A 855 -26.74 8.13 -18.34
N LEU A 856 -25.48 8.11 -18.78
CA LEU A 856 -24.56 9.26 -18.63
C LEU A 856 -25.01 10.47 -19.46
N ARG A 857 -25.51 10.27 -20.68
CA ARG A 857 -26.11 11.33 -21.50
C ARG A 857 -27.32 11.96 -20.82
N GLN A 858 -28.23 11.13 -20.29
CA GLN A 858 -29.40 11.60 -19.56
C GLN A 858 -29.02 12.42 -18.31
N LEU A 859 -28.03 11.94 -17.56
CA LEU A 859 -27.52 12.57 -16.35
C LEU A 859 -26.82 13.92 -16.63
N LEU A 860 -25.93 13.97 -17.62
CA LEU A 860 -25.07 15.12 -17.91
C LEU A 860 -25.65 16.15 -18.89
N VAL A 861 -26.51 15.74 -19.84
CA VAL A 861 -26.95 16.57 -20.97
C VAL A 861 -28.46 16.79 -20.98
N GLU A 862 -29.26 15.78 -20.67
CA GLU A 862 -30.74 15.84 -20.82
C GLU A 862 -31.48 16.25 -19.53
N SER A 863 -30.76 16.40 -18.41
CA SER A 863 -31.27 16.78 -17.08
C SER A 863 -31.87 18.20 -16.99
N LYS A 864 -32.05 18.88 -18.13
CA LYS A 864 -32.59 20.25 -18.32
C LYS A 864 -34.07 20.43 -17.89
N THR A 865 -34.78 19.36 -17.48
CA THR A 865 -36.25 19.37 -17.29
C THR A 865 -36.76 19.37 -15.84
N LYS A 866 -35.90 19.17 -14.83
CA LYS A 866 -36.28 19.24 -13.39
C LYS A 866 -35.80 20.56 -12.77
N GLU A 867 -36.37 21.67 -13.24
CA GLU A 867 -35.93 23.09 -13.10
C GLU A 867 -35.65 23.66 -11.69
N ASN A 868 -35.75 22.90 -10.59
CA ASN A 868 -35.60 23.44 -9.22
C ASN A 868 -34.64 22.65 -8.30
N GLN A 869 -33.86 21.68 -8.80
CA GLN A 869 -32.95 20.88 -7.95
C GLN A 869 -31.52 20.69 -8.49
N SER A 870 -31.26 20.85 -9.79
CA SER A 870 -29.98 20.47 -10.44
C SER A 870 -28.74 21.19 -9.91
N SER A 871 -28.76 22.53 -9.81
CA SER A 871 -27.57 23.36 -9.57
C SER A 871 -26.82 23.10 -8.27
N LYS A 872 -27.42 22.37 -7.31
CA LYS A 872 -26.82 21.98 -6.02
C LYS A 872 -26.29 20.54 -5.97
N HIS A 873 -26.51 19.73 -7.02
CA HIS A 873 -26.10 18.33 -7.10
C HIS A 873 -25.14 18.04 -8.26
N ASN A 874 -24.89 19.03 -9.12
CA ASN A 874 -23.95 18.92 -10.23
C ASN A 874 -22.56 18.45 -9.77
N ASN A 875 -22.03 18.93 -8.64
CA ASN A 875 -20.68 18.57 -8.19
C ASN A 875 -20.59 17.08 -7.82
N GLU A 876 -21.52 16.55 -7.02
CA GLU A 876 -21.56 15.13 -6.65
C GLU A 876 -21.69 14.21 -7.88
N VAL A 877 -22.43 14.65 -8.90
CA VAL A 877 -22.52 13.97 -10.21
C VAL A 877 -21.17 13.99 -10.94
N LEU A 878 -20.48 15.14 -10.99
CA LEU A 878 -19.15 15.24 -11.61
C LEU A 878 -18.12 14.37 -10.87
N ASP A 879 -18.21 14.24 -9.55
CA ASP A 879 -17.33 13.37 -8.76
C ASP A 879 -17.57 11.87 -9.00
N ALA A 880 -18.81 11.49 -9.31
CA ALA A 880 -19.14 10.12 -9.71
C ALA A 880 -18.65 9.79 -11.15
N VAL A 881 -18.75 10.73 -12.09
CA VAL A 881 -18.19 10.56 -13.44
C VAL A 881 -16.65 10.60 -13.43
N ARG A 882 -16.04 11.42 -12.56
CA ARG A 882 -14.59 11.37 -12.26
C ARG A 882 -14.17 10.01 -11.71
N PHE A 883 -14.93 9.41 -10.79
CA PHE A 883 -14.65 8.03 -10.34
C PHE A 883 -14.72 7.02 -11.49
N LEU A 884 -15.71 7.13 -12.38
CA LEU A 884 -15.78 6.30 -13.59
C LEU A 884 -14.56 6.50 -14.51
N CYS A 885 -13.97 7.69 -14.57
CA CYS A 885 -12.74 7.96 -15.31
C CYS A 885 -11.49 7.26 -14.73
N THR A 886 -11.55 6.65 -13.55
CA THR A 886 -10.45 5.78 -13.05
C THR A 886 -10.36 4.44 -13.82
N PHE A 887 -11.31 4.16 -14.72
CA PHE A 887 -11.36 2.98 -15.57
C PHE A 887 -11.19 3.37 -17.05
N GLU A 888 -9.98 3.15 -17.61
CA GLU A 888 -9.59 3.56 -18.97
C GLU A 888 -10.57 3.10 -20.07
N VAL A 889 -11.20 1.94 -19.88
CA VAL A 889 -12.20 1.34 -20.79
C VAL A 889 -13.37 2.28 -21.10
N HIS A 890 -13.68 3.22 -20.22
CA HIS A 890 -14.77 4.18 -20.39
C HIS A 890 -14.35 5.54 -20.96
N HIS A 891 -13.03 5.84 -21.06
CA HIS A 891 -12.53 7.16 -21.47
C HIS A 891 -13.14 7.65 -22.79
N ASN A 892 -13.09 6.84 -23.86
CA ASN A 892 -13.60 7.25 -25.18
C ASN A 892 -15.09 7.63 -25.17
N MET A 893 -15.91 6.93 -24.38
CA MET A 893 -17.34 7.22 -24.23
C MET A 893 -17.56 8.54 -23.46
N ILE A 894 -16.82 8.74 -22.36
CA ILE A 894 -16.91 9.94 -21.54
C ILE A 894 -16.42 11.18 -22.32
N PHE A 895 -15.33 11.06 -23.08
CA PHE A 895 -14.84 12.14 -23.95
C PHE A 895 -15.79 12.45 -25.12
N GLY A 896 -16.54 11.47 -25.63
CA GLY A 896 -17.62 11.70 -26.58
C GLY A 896 -18.73 12.59 -26.00
N ILE A 897 -19.27 12.23 -24.83
CA ILE A 897 -20.32 13.00 -24.14
C ILE A 897 -19.80 14.40 -23.73
N LEU A 898 -18.55 14.49 -23.23
CA LEU A 898 -17.90 15.77 -22.94
C LEU A 898 -17.82 16.69 -24.16
N TRP A 899 -17.49 16.15 -25.34
CA TRP A 899 -17.41 16.95 -26.56
C TRP A 899 -18.78 17.52 -26.97
N GLU A 900 -19.86 16.77 -26.76
CA GLU A 900 -21.22 17.27 -26.95
C GLU A 900 -21.55 18.40 -25.97
N MET A 901 -21.16 18.28 -24.68
CA MET A 901 -21.33 19.37 -23.69
C MET A 901 -20.51 20.63 -24.02
N VAL A 902 -19.35 20.48 -24.68
CA VAL A 902 -18.53 21.60 -25.16
C VAL A 902 -19.18 22.36 -26.33
N VAL A 903 -19.92 21.63 -27.18
CA VAL A 903 -20.51 22.15 -28.43
C VAL A 903 -21.99 22.57 -28.27
N ASP A 904 -22.69 22.12 -27.23
CA ASP A 904 -24.05 22.58 -26.88
C ASP A 904 -24.09 24.11 -26.69
N SER A 905 -25.22 24.76 -27.01
CA SER A 905 -25.39 26.22 -26.90
C SER A 905 -25.53 26.74 -25.46
N THR A 906 -25.70 25.86 -24.48
CA THR A 906 -25.99 26.19 -23.08
C THR A 906 -24.70 26.44 -22.30
N ALA A 907 -24.49 27.69 -21.84
CA ALA A 907 -23.30 28.05 -21.07
C ALA A 907 -23.10 27.22 -19.78
N GLU A 908 -24.18 26.76 -19.12
CA GLU A 908 -24.07 25.89 -17.94
C GLU A 908 -23.45 24.52 -18.28
N LEU A 909 -23.82 23.91 -19.40
CA LEU A 909 -23.22 22.64 -19.84
C LEU A 909 -21.75 22.81 -20.18
N LYS A 910 -21.37 23.92 -20.82
CA LYS A 910 -19.96 24.25 -21.09
C LYS A 910 -19.14 24.47 -19.81
N ILE A 911 -19.71 25.14 -18.80
CA ILE A 911 -19.09 25.30 -17.48
C ILE A 911 -18.94 23.95 -16.77
N ASN A 912 -19.95 23.08 -16.84
CA ASN A 912 -19.88 21.74 -16.25
C ASN A 912 -18.90 20.84 -17.01
N ALA A 913 -18.76 20.98 -18.33
CA ALA A 913 -17.71 20.33 -19.11
C ALA A 913 -16.31 20.79 -18.69
N ALA A 914 -16.10 22.10 -18.53
CA ALA A 914 -14.83 22.65 -18.02
C ALA A 914 -14.47 22.09 -16.62
N LYS A 915 -15.45 22.07 -15.70
CA LYS A 915 -15.28 21.48 -14.35
C LYS A 915 -14.96 19.99 -14.40
N LEU A 916 -15.63 19.21 -15.27
CA LEU A 916 -15.37 17.78 -15.40
C LEU A 916 -13.99 17.52 -16.03
N LEU A 917 -13.60 18.30 -17.05
CA LEU A 917 -12.25 18.28 -17.61
C LEU A 917 -11.19 18.60 -16.53
N LYS A 918 -11.46 19.56 -15.64
CA LYS A 918 -10.59 19.87 -14.48
C LYS A 918 -10.42 18.69 -13.53
N THR A 919 -11.50 17.96 -13.20
CA THR A 919 -11.45 16.88 -12.20
C THR A 919 -10.94 15.54 -12.75
N ILE A 920 -11.06 15.27 -14.05
CA ILE A 920 -10.57 14.00 -14.65
C ILE A 920 -9.08 14.03 -15.02
N VAL A 921 -8.47 15.21 -15.16
CA VAL A 921 -7.04 15.40 -15.51
C VAL A 921 -6.05 14.57 -14.67
N PRO A 922 -6.23 14.35 -13.35
CA PRO A 922 -5.34 13.50 -12.55
C PRO A 922 -5.39 11.99 -12.90
N TYR A 923 -6.37 11.55 -13.72
CA TYR A 923 -6.70 10.16 -13.97
C TYR A 923 -6.54 9.73 -15.45
N ILE A 924 -5.85 10.54 -16.26
CA ILE A 924 -5.65 10.30 -17.69
C ILE A 924 -4.17 10.46 -18.08
N ASP A 925 -3.73 9.79 -19.15
CA ASP A 925 -2.36 9.94 -19.67
C ASP A 925 -2.17 11.22 -20.51
N ALA A 926 -0.91 11.56 -20.80
CA ALA A 926 -0.56 12.74 -21.58
C ALA A 926 -1.05 12.68 -23.06
N LYS A 927 -1.32 11.48 -23.60
CA LYS A 927 -1.86 11.32 -24.96
C LYS A 927 -3.34 11.67 -24.97
N VAL A 928 -4.12 11.12 -24.05
CA VAL A 928 -5.55 11.43 -23.84
C VAL A 928 -5.72 12.91 -23.51
N ALA A 929 -4.86 13.49 -22.67
CA ALA A 929 -4.86 14.91 -22.38
C ALA A 929 -4.58 15.78 -23.64
N SER A 930 -3.58 15.43 -24.45
CA SER A 930 -3.27 16.18 -25.67
C SER A 930 -4.25 15.93 -26.83
N ALA A 931 -4.97 14.81 -26.85
CA ALA A 931 -5.91 14.44 -27.91
C ALA A 931 -7.32 14.94 -27.65
N ASN A 932 -7.79 14.89 -26.39
CA ASN A 932 -9.19 15.18 -26.03
C ASN A 932 -9.32 16.43 -25.14
N VAL A 933 -8.53 16.53 -24.05
CA VAL A 933 -8.69 17.62 -23.08
C VAL A 933 -8.25 18.97 -23.65
N LEU A 934 -7.05 19.05 -24.22
CA LEU A 934 -6.55 20.34 -24.74
C LEU A 934 -7.45 20.93 -25.85
N PRO A 935 -7.90 20.19 -26.89
CA PRO A 935 -8.83 20.74 -27.88
C PRO A 935 -10.17 21.19 -27.28
N ALA A 936 -10.70 20.46 -26.30
CA ALA A 936 -11.92 20.85 -25.59
C ALA A 936 -11.74 22.15 -24.81
N LEU A 937 -10.65 22.29 -24.04
CA LEU A 937 -10.37 23.50 -23.27
C LEU A 937 -10.05 24.71 -24.16
N ILE A 938 -9.37 24.54 -25.30
CA ILE A 938 -9.16 25.60 -26.30
C ILE A 938 -10.51 26.09 -26.87
N THR A 939 -11.42 25.16 -27.15
CA THR A 939 -12.76 25.47 -27.68
C THR A 939 -13.60 26.24 -26.64
N LEU A 940 -13.55 25.82 -25.37
CA LEU A 940 -14.21 26.51 -24.26
C LEU A 940 -13.57 27.88 -23.94
N GLY A 941 -12.26 28.01 -24.04
CA GLY A 941 -11.53 29.27 -23.84
C GLY A 941 -11.82 30.32 -24.91
N SER A 942 -12.24 29.89 -26.09
CA SER A 942 -12.66 30.73 -27.22
C SER A 942 -14.14 31.15 -27.15
N ASP A 943 -14.88 30.78 -26.09
CA ASP A 943 -16.30 31.08 -25.97
C ASP A 943 -16.57 32.56 -25.62
N GLN A 944 -17.69 33.09 -26.11
CA GLN A 944 -18.11 34.49 -25.87
C GLN A 944 -18.60 34.72 -24.43
N ASN A 945 -18.98 33.66 -23.71
CA ASN A 945 -19.44 33.75 -22.34
C ASN A 945 -18.23 33.72 -21.38
N LEU A 946 -18.01 34.85 -20.68
CA LEU A 946 -16.90 35.00 -19.74
C LEU A 946 -16.85 33.92 -18.64
N ASN A 947 -18.00 33.40 -18.20
CA ASN A 947 -18.01 32.33 -17.18
C ASN A 947 -17.50 30.99 -17.75
N VAL A 948 -17.73 30.73 -19.04
CA VAL A 948 -17.15 29.57 -19.75
C VAL A 948 -15.64 29.77 -19.92
N LYS A 949 -15.23 30.97 -20.38
CA LYS A 949 -13.81 31.37 -20.52
C LYS A 949 -13.05 31.18 -19.20
N TYR A 950 -13.56 31.71 -18.08
CA TYR A 950 -12.92 31.56 -16.76
C TYR A 950 -12.94 30.13 -16.23
N ALA A 951 -14.01 29.35 -16.46
CA ALA A 951 -14.02 27.93 -16.10
C ALA A 951 -12.98 27.11 -16.89
N SER A 952 -12.72 27.46 -18.15
CA SER A 952 -11.66 26.82 -18.95
C SER A 952 -10.25 27.17 -18.44
N ILE A 953 -10.01 28.41 -17.99
CA ILE A 953 -8.73 28.85 -17.40
C ILE A 953 -8.42 28.04 -16.13
N ASP A 954 -9.40 27.90 -15.24
CA ASP A 954 -9.29 27.08 -14.02
C ASP A 954 -9.00 25.60 -14.33
N ALA A 955 -9.59 25.05 -15.40
CA ALA A 955 -9.29 23.70 -15.87
C ALA A 955 -7.89 23.56 -16.48
N PHE A 956 -7.41 24.55 -17.25
CA PHE A 956 -6.02 24.58 -17.74
C PHE A 956 -4.99 24.62 -16.60
N GLY A 957 -5.31 25.24 -15.46
CA GLY A 957 -4.47 25.20 -14.25
C GLY A 957 -4.23 23.77 -13.76
N SER A 958 -5.28 22.94 -13.73
CA SER A 958 -5.16 21.50 -13.42
C SER A 958 -4.27 20.77 -14.43
N VAL A 959 -4.40 21.07 -15.74
CA VAL A 959 -3.53 20.49 -16.79
C VAL A 959 -2.06 20.88 -16.55
N ALA A 960 -1.79 22.14 -16.19
CA ALA A 960 -0.43 22.65 -15.92
C ALA A 960 0.21 22.06 -14.64
N GLN A 961 -0.62 21.65 -13.68
CA GLN A 961 -0.19 20.97 -12.45
C GLN A 961 0.24 19.52 -12.71
N HIS A 962 -0.45 18.81 -13.62
CA HIS A 962 -0.26 17.36 -13.82
C HIS A 962 0.67 17.01 -14.99
N PHE A 963 0.75 17.83 -16.05
CA PHE A 963 1.49 17.48 -17.28
C PHE A 963 2.73 18.34 -17.52
N LYS A 964 3.90 17.71 -17.42
CA LYS A 964 5.23 18.30 -17.66
C LYS A 964 5.74 18.21 -19.11
N VAL A 965 4.93 17.69 -20.04
CA VAL A 965 5.34 17.46 -21.44
C VAL A 965 5.41 18.77 -22.20
N ASP A 966 6.55 19.11 -22.84
CA ASP A 966 6.74 20.40 -23.52
C ASP A 966 5.62 20.76 -24.50
N MET A 967 5.16 19.83 -25.34
CA MET A 967 4.04 20.07 -26.27
C MET A 967 2.72 20.44 -25.56
N ILE A 968 2.50 19.97 -24.33
CA ILE A 968 1.34 20.34 -23.51
C ILE A 968 1.57 21.71 -22.87
N VAL A 969 2.76 21.94 -22.30
CA VAL A 969 3.17 23.23 -21.72
C VAL A 969 3.07 24.34 -22.78
N ASP A 970 3.61 24.16 -23.98
CA ASP A 970 3.54 25.12 -25.08
C ASP A 970 2.10 25.49 -25.47
N LYS A 971 1.20 24.50 -25.53
CA LYS A 971 -0.23 24.74 -25.77
C LYS A 971 -0.88 25.54 -24.63
N ILE A 972 -0.50 25.27 -23.37
CA ILE A 972 -0.97 26.05 -22.22
C ILE A 972 -0.46 27.48 -22.29
N LEU A 973 0.84 27.70 -22.53
CA LEU A 973 1.43 29.05 -22.59
C LEU A 973 0.79 29.92 -23.68
N VAL A 974 0.56 29.36 -24.87
CA VAL A 974 -0.12 30.07 -25.98
C VAL A 974 -1.57 30.44 -25.62
N GLN A 975 -2.30 29.56 -24.92
CA GLN A 975 -3.66 29.89 -24.48
C GLN A 975 -3.68 30.90 -23.32
N MET A 976 -2.74 30.82 -22.38
CA MET A 976 -2.61 31.80 -21.30
C MET A 976 -2.28 33.19 -21.82
N ASP A 977 -1.46 33.31 -22.87
CA ASP A 977 -1.25 34.58 -23.57
C ASP A 977 -2.53 35.08 -24.25
N ALA A 978 -3.24 34.23 -25.01
CA ALA A 978 -4.51 34.59 -25.63
C ALA A 978 -5.61 35.00 -24.61
N PHE A 979 -5.58 34.46 -23.39
CA PHE A 979 -6.47 34.88 -22.29
C PHE A 979 -6.12 36.27 -21.73
N MET A 980 -4.87 36.72 -21.88
CA MET A 980 -4.39 38.03 -21.40
C MET A 980 -4.38 39.12 -22.49
N GLU A 981 -4.44 38.79 -23.78
CA GLU A 981 -4.45 39.75 -24.90
C GLU A 981 -5.56 40.82 -24.78
N ASP A 982 -6.75 40.45 -24.29
CA ASP A 982 -7.87 41.38 -24.05
C ASP A 982 -7.58 42.46 -22.98
N GLY A 983 -6.52 42.30 -22.19
CA GLY A 983 -6.18 43.17 -21.06
C GLY A 983 -7.17 43.13 -19.88
N SER A 984 -8.16 42.23 -19.91
CA SER A 984 -9.17 42.08 -18.86
C SER A 984 -8.53 41.83 -17.49
N HIS A 985 -8.94 42.64 -16.52
CA HIS A 985 -8.45 42.56 -15.14
C HIS A 985 -8.77 41.20 -14.50
N GLU A 986 -10.00 40.73 -14.71
CA GLU A 986 -10.57 39.48 -14.23
C GLU A 986 -9.89 38.28 -14.91
N ALA A 987 -9.67 38.32 -16.23
CA ALA A 987 -8.96 37.28 -16.96
C ALA A 987 -7.50 37.13 -16.51
N ILE A 988 -6.79 38.26 -16.32
CA ILE A 988 -5.41 38.26 -15.80
C ILE A 988 -5.35 37.59 -14.41
N ILE A 989 -6.27 37.94 -13.50
CA ILE A 989 -6.30 37.33 -12.15
C ILE A 989 -6.65 35.84 -12.23
N ALA A 990 -7.57 35.43 -13.10
CA ALA A 990 -7.91 34.02 -13.32
C ALA A 990 -6.71 33.22 -13.84
N VAL A 991 -5.95 33.75 -14.80
CA VAL A 991 -4.72 33.12 -15.34
C VAL A 991 -3.67 32.94 -14.25
N ILE A 992 -3.37 33.99 -13.47
CA ILE A 992 -2.37 33.90 -12.39
C ILE A 992 -2.81 32.89 -11.32
N ARG A 993 -4.09 32.92 -10.88
CA ARG A 993 -4.61 31.96 -9.89
C ARG A 993 -4.70 30.52 -10.40
N ALA A 994 -4.91 30.30 -11.70
CA ALA A 994 -4.89 28.95 -12.28
C ALA A 994 -3.46 28.38 -12.36
N LEU A 995 -2.47 29.20 -12.74
CA LEU A 995 -1.06 28.78 -12.78
C LEU A 995 -0.43 28.69 -11.39
N LEU A 996 -0.92 29.44 -10.40
CA LEU A 996 -0.52 29.37 -8.98
C LEU A 996 -0.52 27.92 -8.45
N VAL A 997 -1.62 27.19 -8.70
CA VAL A 997 -1.83 25.80 -8.24
C VAL A 997 -0.81 24.83 -8.86
N ALA A 998 -0.25 25.18 -10.03
CA ALA A 998 0.72 24.34 -10.72
C ALA A 998 2.16 24.50 -10.22
N ILE A 999 2.54 25.62 -9.61
CA ILE A 999 3.95 25.98 -9.30
C ILE A 999 4.76 24.86 -8.60
N PRO A 1000 4.25 24.16 -7.56
CA PRO A 1000 5.01 23.10 -6.87
C PRO A 1000 5.29 21.88 -7.76
N HIS A 1001 4.49 21.66 -8.80
CA HIS A 1001 4.50 20.44 -9.60
C HIS A 1001 4.80 20.66 -11.09
N THR A 1002 4.96 21.90 -11.54
CA THR A 1002 5.17 22.24 -12.96
C THR A 1002 6.66 22.30 -13.37
N THR A 1003 6.95 22.78 -14.57
CA THR A 1003 8.31 22.91 -15.14
C THR A 1003 8.93 24.29 -14.88
N GLU A 1004 10.27 24.37 -14.84
CA GLU A 1004 11.03 25.64 -14.74
C GLU A 1004 10.57 26.67 -15.79
N ARG A 1005 10.38 26.21 -17.04
CA ARG A 1005 9.86 27.01 -18.17
C ARG A 1005 8.52 27.70 -17.88
N LEU A 1006 7.62 27.05 -17.13
CA LEU A 1006 6.32 27.64 -16.76
C LEU A 1006 6.44 28.58 -15.55
N ARG A 1007 7.38 28.34 -14.63
CA ARG A 1007 7.74 29.29 -13.55
C ARG A 1007 8.35 30.57 -14.11
N ASP A 1008 9.28 30.45 -15.05
CA ASP A 1008 9.92 31.60 -15.73
C ASP A 1008 8.91 32.41 -16.55
N TYR A 1009 7.99 31.74 -17.26
CA TYR A 1009 6.87 32.40 -17.92
C TYR A 1009 6.02 33.19 -16.92
N LEU A 1010 5.62 32.57 -15.80
CA LEU A 1010 4.79 33.22 -14.79
C LEU A 1010 5.50 34.43 -14.16
N LEU A 1011 6.78 34.31 -13.80
CA LEU A 1011 7.63 35.40 -13.33
C LEU A 1011 7.72 36.55 -14.36
N SER A 1012 7.98 36.21 -15.63
CA SER A 1012 8.08 37.19 -16.72
C SER A 1012 6.76 37.95 -16.94
N LYS A 1013 5.61 37.26 -16.84
CA LYS A 1013 4.28 37.89 -16.93
C LYS A 1013 3.97 38.76 -15.71
N ILE A 1014 4.29 38.34 -14.49
CA ILE A 1014 4.14 39.17 -13.29
C ILE A 1014 5.02 40.43 -13.39
N LEU A 1015 6.25 40.34 -13.93
CA LEU A 1015 7.09 41.50 -14.22
C LEU A 1015 6.43 42.45 -15.25
N GLN A 1016 5.99 41.93 -16.40
CA GLN A 1016 5.36 42.72 -17.45
C GLN A 1016 4.09 43.43 -16.96
N LEU A 1017 3.25 42.73 -16.21
CA LEU A 1017 1.97 43.23 -15.71
C LEU A 1017 2.15 44.22 -14.53
N SER A 1018 3.12 44.00 -13.65
CA SER A 1018 3.46 44.94 -12.56
C SER A 1018 4.17 46.20 -13.06
N ALA A 1019 4.84 46.15 -14.22
CA ALA A 1019 5.40 47.33 -14.87
C ALA A 1019 4.35 48.21 -15.57
N SER A 1020 3.13 47.68 -15.81
CA SER A 1020 2.07 48.42 -16.50
C SER A 1020 1.42 49.47 -15.58
N PRO A 1021 1.32 50.75 -15.99
CA PRO A 1021 0.64 51.76 -15.18
C PRO A 1021 -0.86 51.43 -15.08
N SER A 1022 -1.35 51.23 -13.86
CA SER A 1022 -2.74 50.84 -13.62
C SER A 1022 -3.72 51.94 -14.03
N SER A 1023 -4.37 51.77 -15.18
CA SER A 1023 -5.40 52.68 -15.70
C SER A 1023 -6.69 52.69 -14.86
N SER A 1024 -6.86 51.73 -13.94
CA SER A 1024 -7.97 51.68 -13.00
C SER A 1024 -7.76 52.63 -11.82
N THR A 1025 -8.62 53.64 -11.71
CA THR A 1025 -8.76 54.48 -10.50
C THR A 1025 -9.29 53.70 -9.29
N ASP A 1026 -9.85 52.51 -9.51
CA ASP A 1026 -10.37 51.61 -8.48
C ASP A 1026 -9.23 50.97 -7.66
N VAL A 1027 -9.14 51.34 -6.37
CA VAL A 1027 -8.17 50.82 -5.41
C VAL A 1027 -8.36 49.32 -5.16
N ASN A 1028 -9.60 48.82 -5.19
CA ASN A 1028 -9.88 47.40 -4.91
C ASN A 1028 -9.33 46.50 -6.01
N ARG A 1029 -9.46 46.92 -7.28
CA ARG A 1029 -8.84 46.23 -8.43
C ARG A 1029 -7.32 46.26 -8.34
N ARG A 1030 -6.70 47.39 -7.98
CA ARG A 1030 -5.25 47.45 -7.78
C ARG A 1030 -4.80 46.46 -6.68
N ARG A 1031 -5.54 46.39 -5.57
CA ARG A 1031 -5.29 45.45 -4.47
C ARG A 1031 -5.49 43.99 -4.85
N GLU A 1032 -6.58 43.61 -5.53
CA GLU A 1032 -6.78 42.20 -5.88
C GLU A 1032 -5.70 41.69 -6.86
N ARG A 1033 -5.27 42.54 -7.81
CA ARG A 1033 -4.12 42.24 -8.67
C ARG A 1033 -2.83 42.11 -7.87
N ALA A 1034 -2.56 43.03 -6.93
CA ALA A 1034 -1.37 42.98 -6.09
C ALA A 1034 -1.34 41.70 -5.25
N ASN A 1035 -2.44 41.35 -4.58
CA ASN A 1035 -2.56 40.12 -3.79
C ASN A 1035 -2.29 38.87 -4.64
N ALA A 1036 -2.95 38.72 -5.80
CA ALA A 1036 -2.74 37.57 -6.69
C ALA A 1036 -1.29 37.46 -7.20
N PHE A 1037 -0.62 38.59 -7.47
CA PHE A 1037 0.79 38.59 -7.86
C PHE A 1037 1.71 38.24 -6.68
N CYS A 1038 1.38 38.66 -5.46
CA CYS A 1038 2.17 38.33 -4.26
C CYS A 1038 1.97 36.88 -3.80
N GLU A 1039 0.75 36.33 -3.91
CA GLU A 1039 0.46 34.90 -3.73
C GLU A 1039 1.33 34.06 -4.68
N ALA A 1040 1.38 34.43 -5.97
CA ALA A 1040 2.23 33.77 -6.95
C ALA A 1040 3.73 33.94 -6.66
N ILE A 1041 4.19 35.13 -6.26
CA ILE A 1041 5.59 35.36 -5.88
C ILE A 1041 6.00 34.50 -4.67
N ARG A 1042 5.19 34.42 -3.62
CA ARG A 1042 5.48 33.54 -2.46
C ARG A 1042 5.55 32.07 -2.88
N ALA A 1043 4.61 31.61 -3.70
CA ALA A 1043 4.60 30.22 -4.19
C ALA A 1043 5.77 29.90 -5.12
N LEU A 1044 6.23 30.86 -5.93
CA LEU A 1044 7.43 30.73 -6.77
C LEU A 1044 8.71 30.74 -5.92
N ASP A 1045 8.77 31.60 -4.91
CA ASP A 1045 9.91 31.69 -3.99
C ASP A 1045 10.10 30.41 -3.15
N ALA A 1046 9.00 29.71 -2.83
CA ALA A 1046 9.03 28.38 -2.22
C ALA A 1046 9.50 27.25 -3.18
N THR A 1047 10.05 27.58 -4.35
CA THR A 1047 10.61 26.59 -5.30
C THR A 1047 12.04 26.94 -5.73
N ASP A 1048 12.76 25.94 -6.24
CA ASP A 1048 14.02 26.16 -6.92
C ASP A 1048 13.81 27.02 -8.19
N LEU A 1049 14.40 28.21 -8.17
CA LEU A 1049 14.45 29.18 -9.26
C LEU A 1049 15.91 29.42 -9.65
N SER A 1050 16.21 29.53 -10.95
CA SER A 1050 17.57 29.83 -11.41
C SER A 1050 18.02 31.23 -10.96
N GLN A 1051 19.34 31.41 -10.77
CA GLN A 1051 19.89 32.74 -10.43
C GLN A 1051 19.59 33.79 -11.52
N THR A 1052 19.43 33.36 -12.77
CA THR A 1052 19.00 34.21 -13.89
C THR A 1052 17.56 34.67 -13.67
N SER A 1053 16.63 33.74 -13.42
CA SER A 1053 15.20 34.01 -13.20
C SER A 1053 14.96 34.91 -11.98
N VAL A 1054 15.73 34.69 -10.90
CA VAL A 1054 15.71 35.54 -9.69
C VAL A 1054 16.12 36.98 -10.02
N LYS A 1055 17.20 37.15 -10.79
CA LYS A 1055 17.78 38.46 -11.11
C LYS A 1055 17.01 39.22 -12.19
N GLU A 1056 16.53 38.54 -13.22
CA GLU A 1056 15.90 39.16 -14.41
C GLU A 1056 14.39 39.34 -14.26
N TYR A 1057 13.71 38.49 -13.46
CA TYR A 1057 12.26 38.54 -13.31
C TYR A 1057 11.78 38.77 -11.87
N LEU A 1058 12.23 37.96 -10.89
CA LEU A 1058 11.70 38.01 -9.52
C LEU A 1058 12.00 39.36 -8.84
N LEU A 1059 13.27 39.74 -8.71
CA LEU A 1059 13.65 40.98 -8.03
C LEU A 1059 13.06 42.24 -8.70
N PRO A 1060 13.06 42.39 -10.05
CA PRO A 1060 12.38 43.50 -10.71
C PRO A 1060 10.85 43.52 -10.53
N ALA A 1061 10.19 42.36 -10.45
CA ALA A 1061 8.74 42.28 -10.22
C ALA A 1061 8.38 42.73 -8.79
N ILE A 1062 9.14 42.28 -7.78
CA ILE A 1062 8.97 42.73 -6.40
C ILE A 1062 9.19 44.24 -6.28
N GLN A 1063 10.24 44.78 -6.92
CA GLN A 1063 10.50 46.21 -6.97
C GLN A 1063 9.39 47.02 -7.66
N ASN A 1064 8.61 46.43 -8.58
CA ASN A 1064 7.47 47.10 -9.18
C ASN A 1064 6.27 47.15 -8.24
N LEU A 1065 5.95 46.04 -7.56
CA LEU A 1065 4.84 45.98 -6.59
C LEU A 1065 5.06 46.97 -5.44
N LEU A 1066 6.28 47.07 -4.92
CA LEU A 1066 6.61 47.97 -3.81
C LEU A 1066 6.59 49.48 -4.18
N LYS A 1067 6.37 49.84 -5.44
CA LYS A 1067 6.16 51.25 -5.88
C LYS A 1067 4.72 51.74 -5.67
N ASP A 1068 3.76 50.84 -5.47
CA ASP A 1068 2.34 51.16 -5.22
C ASP A 1068 1.90 50.67 -3.83
N PRO A 1069 2.34 51.34 -2.75
CA PRO A 1069 2.07 50.89 -1.38
C PRO A 1069 0.58 50.97 -0.98
N ASP A 1070 -0.24 51.74 -1.70
CA ASP A 1070 -1.69 51.82 -1.44
C ASP A 1070 -2.45 50.55 -1.91
N ALA A 1071 -1.88 49.84 -2.89
CA ALA A 1071 -2.44 48.60 -3.42
C ALA A 1071 -2.14 47.40 -2.51
N LEU A 1072 -0.96 47.35 -1.89
CA LEU A 1072 -0.55 46.28 -0.98
C LEU A 1072 -1.24 46.39 0.39
N ASP A 1073 -1.38 45.26 1.08
CA ASP A 1073 -1.58 45.25 2.53
C ASP A 1073 -0.22 45.13 3.26
N PRO A 1074 -0.17 45.30 4.59
CA PRO A 1074 1.10 45.19 5.33
C PRO A 1074 1.79 43.82 5.19
N ALA A 1075 1.03 42.73 5.21
CA ALA A 1075 1.56 41.36 5.22
C ALA A 1075 2.11 40.88 3.86
N HIS A 1076 1.56 41.36 2.75
CA HIS A 1076 2.16 41.19 1.43
C HIS A 1076 3.38 42.09 1.28
N LYS A 1077 3.33 43.34 1.73
CA LYS A 1077 4.47 44.25 1.69
C LYS A 1077 5.68 43.70 2.46
N GLU A 1078 5.49 43.27 3.69
CA GLU A 1078 6.55 42.72 4.55
C GLU A 1078 7.16 41.45 3.95
N ALA A 1079 6.32 40.50 3.50
CA ALA A 1079 6.81 39.29 2.84
C ALA A 1079 7.62 39.60 1.56
N LEU A 1080 7.20 40.58 0.76
CA LEU A 1080 7.96 41.04 -0.41
C LEU A 1080 9.31 41.66 -0.04
N GLU A 1081 9.36 42.47 1.03
CA GLU A 1081 10.61 43.08 1.51
C GLU A 1081 11.59 42.03 2.06
N ILE A 1082 11.10 40.98 2.74
CA ILE A 1082 11.89 39.83 3.19
C ILE A 1082 12.46 39.04 2.01
N ILE A 1083 11.61 38.60 1.07
CA ILE A 1083 12.03 37.83 -0.13
C ILE A 1083 13.07 38.61 -0.93
N MET A 1084 12.86 39.93 -1.12
CA MET A 1084 13.82 40.79 -1.82
C MET A 1084 15.14 40.96 -1.06
N LYS A 1085 15.11 41.04 0.28
CA LYS A 1085 16.34 41.12 1.10
C LYS A 1085 17.17 39.85 0.97
N GLU A 1086 16.54 38.69 1.09
CA GLU A 1086 17.20 37.37 0.96
C GLU A 1086 17.74 37.17 -0.47
N ARG A 1087 16.86 37.20 -1.47
CA ARG A 1087 17.23 36.90 -2.87
C ARG A 1087 18.14 37.93 -3.53
N SER A 1088 18.33 39.12 -2.95
CA SER A 1088 19.31 40.11 -3.42
C SER A 1088 20.71 39.99 -2.82
N GLY A 1089 20.95 38.99 -1.95
CA GLY A 1089 22.28 38.68 -1.41
C GLY A 1089 22.91 39.80 -0.58
N GLY A 1090 22.08 40.63 0.07
CA GLY A 1090 22.51 41.79 0.86
C GLY A 1090 22.63 43.11 0.09
N THR A 1091 22.40 43.13 -1.22
CA THR A 1091 22.56 44.36 -2.04
C THR A 1091 21.50 45.45 -1.73
N PHE A 1092 20.41 45.10 -1.05
CA PHE A 1092 19.25 45.96 -0.84
C PHE A 1092 19.53 47.27 -0.05
N GLU A 1093 20.49 47.27 0.88
CA GLU A 1093 20.82 48.49 1.66
C GLU A 1093 21.25 49.68 0.79
N ALA A 1094 21.89 49.42 -0.35
CA ALA A 1094 22.30 50.45 -1.30
C ALA A 1094 21.10 51.05 -2.07
N ILE A 1095 20.06 50.25 -2.31
CA ILE A 1095 18.86 50.63 -3.07
C ILE A 1095 17.89 51.42 -2.19
N SER A 1096 17.69 50.98 -0.93
CA SER A 1096 16.86 51.70 0.05
C SER A 1096 17.35 53.14 0.26
N LYS A 1097 18.69 53.32 0.41
CA LYS A 1097 19.34 54.65 0.50
C LYS A 1097 19.20 55.51 -0.76
N ALA A 1098 18.93 54.90 -1.94
CA ALA A 1098 18.72 55.64 -3.19
C ALA A 1098 17.24 56.06 -3.39
N MET A 1099 16.28 55.19 -3.08
CA MET A 1099 14.84 55.50 -3.24
C MET A 1099 14.33 56.54 -2.24
N GLY A 1100 14.89 56.57 -1.01
CA GLY A 1100 14.54 57.55 0.01
C GLY A 1100 14.81 59.03 -0.37
N ALA A 1101 15.59 59.28 -1.43
CA ALA A 1101 15.91 60.64 -1.88
C ALA A 1101 14.79 61.32 -2.69
N HIS A 1102 13.75 60.59 -3.15
CA HIS A 1102 12.83 61.08 -4.18
C HIS A 1102 11.35 61.23 -3.75
N LEU A 1103 10.99 60.78 -2.54
CA LEU A 1103 9.64 60.88 -1.97
C LEU A 1103 9.67 61.62 -0.63
N GLY A 1104 9.46 62.94 -0.69
CA GLY A 1104 9.50 63.83 0.47
C GLY A 1104 8.27 63.74 1.38
N ILE A 1105 8.05 62.60 2.03
CA ILE A 1105 7.07 62.42 3.11
C ILE A 1105 7.76 61.77 4.30
N ALA A 1106 7.77 62.46 5.45
CA ALA A 1106 8.32 61.90 6.68
C ALA A 1106 7.31 60.94 7.33
N SER A 1107 7.71 59.68 7.52
CA SER A 1107 7.05 58.74 8.44
C SER A 1107 7.96 58.54 9.65
N SER A 1108 7.47 58.84 10.85
CA SER A 1108 8.32 59.07 12.03
C SER A 1108 8.05 58.12 13.19
N VAL A 1109 8.63 56.91 13.16
CA VAL A 1109 8.98 56.13 14.36
C VAL A 1109 10.25 55.28 14.10
N THR A 1110 11.45 55.87 14.16
CA THR A 1110 12.70 55.07 14.14
C THR A 1110 13.92 55.86 14.67
N SER A 1111 14.12 55.88 16.00
CA SER A 1111 15.41 56.20 16.63
C SER A 1111 15.46 55.86 18.14
N LEU A 1112 15.22 54.60 18.48
CA LEU A 1112 15.74 54.05 19.74
C LEU A 1112 16.91 53.12 19.41
N PHE A 1113 18.03 53.30 20.10
CA PHE A 1113 19.33 52.62 19.89
C PHE A 1113 20.03 52.90 18.54
N GLY A 1114 20.92 53.90 18.57
CA GLY A 1114 22.07 53.99 17.67
C GLY A 1114 23.28 53.21 18.22
N GLU A 1115 24.20 52.85 17.33
CA GLU A 1115 25.28 51.86 17.53
C GLU A 1115 26.47 52.28 18.43
N GLY A 1116 27.30 51.28 18.78
CA GLY A 1116 28.70 51.45 19.22
C GLY A 1116 28.93 51.30 20.73
N GLY A 1117 29.52 50.23 21.27
CA GLY A 1117 30.17 49.06 20.65
C GLY A 1117 31.69 49.23 20.50
N LEU A 1118 32.50 48.32 21.08
CA LEU A 1118 33.91 48.10 20.75
C LEU A 1118 34.53 46.86 21.44
N LEU A 1119 35.59 46.30 20.85
CA LEU A 1119 36.40 45.20 21.39
C LEU A 1119 37.31 45.69 22.53
N GLY A 1120 37.52 44.83 23.54
CA GLY A 1120 38.26 45.19 24.76
C GLY A 1120 39.79 45.18 24.64
N LYS A 1121 40.46 45.92 25.55
CA LYS A 1121 41.90 45.77 25.86
C LYS A 1121 42.24 46.17 27.30
N LYS A 1122 43.47 45.87 27.71
CA LYS A 1122 43.96 45.79 29.09
C LYS A 1122 44.25 47.12 29.81
N GLU A 1123 44.13 47.05 31.14
CA GLU A 1123 45.04 47.58 32.19
C GLU A 1123 45.08 49.07 32.59
N ALA A 1124 45.00 49.26 33.93
CA ALA A 1124 45.79 50.16 34.80
C ALA A 1124 45.18 51.46 35.38
N THR A 1125 45.08 51.43 36.73
CA THR A 1125 45.40 52.48 37.74
C THR A 1125 44.56 53.77 37.94
N GLU A 1126 44.06 53.90 39.19
CA GLU A 1126 44.12 55.08 40.09
C GLU A 1126 43.39 56.39 39.72
N SER A 1127 42.23 56.70 40.35
CA SER A 1127 42.11 57.57 41.56
C SER A 1127 41.72 59.03 41.22
N THR A 1128 41.15 59.91 42.05
CA THR A 1128 40.74 59.95 43.49
C THR A 1128 39.35 60.64 43.67
N ALA A 1129 38.82 60.64 44.90
CA ALA A 1129 37.61 61.37 45.38
C ALA A 1129 37.84 62.93 45.51
N PRO A 1130 36.99 63.80 46.15
CA PRO A 1130 35.87 63.60 47.11
C PRO A 1130 34.56 64.42 46.79
N GLY A 1131 33.50 64.49 47.61
CA GLY A 1131 33.31 64.00 49.00
C GLY A 1131 31.89 64.12 49.63
N SER A 1132 31.87 63.90 50.94
CA SER A 1132 30.76 63.82 51.93
C SER A 1132 30.13 65.18 52.35
N PRO A 1133 29.18 65.32 53.32
CA PRO A 1133 28.56 64.35 54.28
C PRO A 1133 27.00 64.45 54.35
N THR A 1134 26.16 63.94 55.28
CA THR A 1134 26.18 63.10 56.53
C THR A 1134 24.74 62.55 56.72
N GLY A 1135 24.39 61.52 57.51
CA GLY A 1135 25.19 60.54 58.27
C GLY A 1135 24.74 60.34 59.74
N GLN A 1136 23.70 59.54 60.01
CA GLN A 1136 23.31 58.99 61.33
C GLN A 1136 22.74 57.56 61.22
N GLY A 1137 22.89 56.77 62.28
CA GLY A 1137 22.22 55.47 62.52
C GLY A 1137 21.80 55.39 64.00
N PRO A 1138 21.66 54.20 64.64
CA PRO A 1138 21.88 52.83 64.14
C PRO A 1138 20.71 51.85 64.42
N GLU A 1139 20.66 50.71 63.74
CA GLU A 1139 19.99 49.49 64.27
C GLU A 1139 20.55 48.20 63.63
N SER A 1140 20.24 47.03 64.20
CA SER A 1140 20.87 45.75 63.85
C SER A 1140 19.91 44.55 64.02
N PRO A 1141 20.29 43.35 63.55
CA PRO A 1141 20.30 43.00 62.13
C PRO A 1141 19.12 42.07 61.79
N LYS A 1142 18.54 42.19 60.58
CA LYS A 1142 17.53 41.24 60.08
C LYS A 1142 17.78 40.81 58.65
N VAL A 1143 17.62 39.50 58.47
CA VAL A 1143 17.71 38.67 57.26
C VAL A 1143 17.25 39.40 55.99
N VAL A 1144 18.12 39.46 54.98
CA VAL A 1144 17.72 39.73 53.59
C VAL A 1144 17.16 38.44 52.99
N ALA A 1145 15.87 38.44 52.65
CA ALA A 1145 15.28 37.38 51.85
C ALA A 1145 15.58 37.65 50.37
N ALA A 1146 16.05 36.63 49.64
CA ALA A 1146 16.12 36.70 48.19
C ALA A 1146 14.70 36.64 47.60
N ALA A 1147 14.43 37.46 46.57
CA ALA A 1147 13.29 37.21 45.70
C ALA A 1147 13.51 35.89 44.95
N SER A 1148 12.46 35.10 44.75
CA SER A 1148 12.54 33.82 44.03
C SER A 1148 11.87 33.92 42.67
N GLU A 1149 12.53 33.36 41.67
CA GLU A 1149 12.07 33.37 40.27
C GLU A 1149 10.97 32.33 40.04
N ASP A 1150 9.97 32.67 39.22
CA ASP A 1150 8.76 31.86 39.04
C ASP A 1150 8.89 30.91 37.83
N THR A 1151 9.59 29.79 38.06
CA THR A 1151 9.98 28.81 37.04
C THR A 1151 8.78 28.14 36.35
N ARG A 1152 8.96 27.72 35.09
CA ARG A 1152 7.92 27.09 34.24
C ARG A 1152 7.25 25.88 34.92
N PHE A 1153 8.03 25.07 35.65
CA PHE A 1153 7.56 23.95 36.47
C PHE A 1153 6.48 24.37 37.49
N ARG A 1154 6.66 25.52 38.19
CA ARG A 1154 5.64 26.09 39.09
C ARG A 1154 4.40 26.62 38.38
N ARG A 1155 4.38 26.68 37.05
CA ARG A 1155 3.25 27.10 36.23
C ARG A 1155 2.40 25.90 35.79
N ILE A 1156 3.05 24.81 35.37
CA ILE A 1156 2.39 23.55 34.96
C ILE A 1156 1.75 22.85 36.17
N MET A 1157 2.41 22.87 37.34
CA MET A 1157 1.84 22.40 38.62
C MET A 1157 0.55 23.13 39.07
N ARG A 1158 0.12 24.21 38.41
CA ARG A 1158 -1.12 24.94 38.73
C ARG A 1158 -2.38 24.30 38.12
N GLY A 1159 -2.23 23.57 37.01
CA GLY A 1159 -3.35 22.96 36.30
C GLY A 1159 -3.82 21.64 36.91
N ASN A 1160 -3.03 20.58 36.67
CA ASN A 1160 -3.57 19.22 36.63
C ASN A 1160 -3.57 18.50 38.00
N PHE A 1161 -2.81 18.98 38.98
CA PHE A 1161 -2.59 18.28 40.27
C PHE A 1161 -3.88 18.03 41.08
N THR A 1162 -4.96 18.77 40.79
CA THR A 1162 -6.24 18.68 41.52
C THR A 1162 -7.08 17.46 41.12
N GLU A 1163 -6.94 16.93 39.90
CA GLU A 1163 -7.77 15.81 39.43
C GLU A 1163 -7.22 14.45 39.88
N MET A 1164 -5.90 14.29 39.94
CA MET A 1164 -5.23 13.05 40.35
C MET A 1164 -5.63 12.58 41.78
N LEU A 1165 -6.00 13.51 42.66
CA LEU A 1165 -6.45 13.21 44.03
C LEU A 1165 -7.94 12.81 44.13
N ARG A 1166 -8.72 12.94 43.06
CA ARG A 1166 -10.20 12.84 43.10
C ARG A 1166 -10.74 11.42 42.96
N SER A 1167 -9.93 10.48 42.50
CA SER A 1167 -10.32 9.11 42.13
C SER A 1167 -10.55 8.14 43.31
N LYS A 1168 -10.19 8.52 44.54
CA LYS A 1168 -10.01 7.57 45.66
C LYS A 1168 -11.18 7.46 46.66
N ALA A 1169 -12.38 7.96 46.34
CA ALA A 1169 -13.51 7.96 47.27
C ALA A 1169 -14.91 7.85 46.61
N LYS A 1170 -15.37 6.62 46.32
CA LYS A 1170 -16.82 6.24 46.27
C LYS A 1170 -17.03 4.73 46.03
N THR A 1171 -17.10 3.95 47.11
CA THR A 1171 -17.68 2.59 47.15
C THR A 1171 -18.22 2.34 48.56
N GLN A 1172 -19.32 1.58 48.68
CA GLN A 1172 -20.17 1.45 49.88
C GLN A 1172 -20.91 2.78 50.19
N ASP A 1173 -22.23 2.83 50.31
CA ASP A 1173 -23.09 1.95 51.10
C ASP A 1173 -24.37 1.44 50.37
N GLU A 1174 -25.14 0.56 51.03
CA GLU A 1174 -26.39 -0.06 50.53
C GLU A 1174 -27.60 0.91 50.54
N THR A 1175 -28.65 0.77 49.71
CA THR A 1175 -29.77 -0.17 49.91
C THR A 1175 -30.79 -0.21 48.74
N GLN A 1176 -31.79 -1.10 48.84
CA GLN A 1176 -32.73 -1.56 47.79
C GLN A 1176 -33.96 -0.64 47.47
N PRO A 1177 -34.78 -0.95 46.43
CA PRO A 1177 -35.58 0.06 45.69
C PRO A 1177 -37.09 0.03 45.97
N GLN A 1178 -37.83 1.02 45.41
CA GLN A 1178 -39.13 0.79 44.74
C GLN A 1178 -39.69 2.05 44.04
N ASN A 1179 -40.34 1.83 42.88
CA ASN A 1179 -41.40 2.65 42.23
C ASN A 1179 -41.02 4.10 41.81
N HIS A 1180 -41.55 4.64 40.71
CA HIS A 1180 -42.86 4.35 40.10
C HIS A 1180 -42.86 4.38 38.56
#